data_AF-A0A934RC34-F1
#
_entry.id   AF-A0A934RC34-F1
#
_cell.length_a   1.000
_cell.length_b   1.000
_cell.length_c   1.000
_cell.angle_alpha   90.00
_cell.angle_beta   90.00
_cell.angle_gamma   90.00
#
_symmetry.space_group_name_H-M   'P 1'
#
loop_
_entity.id
_entity.type
_entity.pdbx_description
1 polymer ?
#
loop_
_entity_poly.entity_id
_entity_poly.type
_entity_poly.pdbx_seq_one_letter_code
_entity_poly.pdbx_strand_id
1 'polypeptide(L)'
;MEKLGSSKDAWLKIIRPGSRVFIGSGASVPRALIEKLLSVADHLRDVELVHIHTLGEVPWVTPEYADVLRTNTFFLTPEVGQAVLEGRADYTPCSLSEVPKLFTSTVLPIDVALVSVSPPDEHGKVSLGVSVDVVRAAVKSARVVVAQVNARVPRTYGESQLDVSEIDYFLKRDLAPVEAPKAHSNEVRRKIGVYLAELVDDGSTLQVGIGVTPVVAIQALKHHKHLGIHSGMFCESLMELMRCGAVDNSRKHFMSGRSVVSHALGSRKLYRFTHENPEIEFRSSAWVNDPGIIAMNQKMVAVNGARQIDITGQVVRDSAGHEFHGGIGAQIDFVRGAAASPGGRPVHVMPSTSSDGKISRIVASPGEGSVVASARTDVHYVITEYGVACLRGRSIRERALEMIQIAHPKFREALMRGAHERGWIPKFVSVAPTSLQPGDTESGVEFHRLSLGDDSRPFFMRPLHASDIRRLQEFFYSHSEETIRNRYGYLRDSMPADSAYKLVGVDQSVDLALGIFEERGVGRESLLRSVGRFYRDAEGEEAEIAFVVHDETRRMGMASRLFRELAKVAKRRGIRGFWAEVLPGNRPMGELFERFGGKAERSPDGDELIYRMKVATVLRLTAGGAKPSSKKSASAKVTIGWHGSEEYLRHATGPNEVENPERYRVLLAALEKEAKKLGAVPLPNREIRREELLRCHAAHYLDLVHIDVESLADRLRTGDTPICAESEEVAKLAAGAGLEAVAAVMEGRVERAFVAVRPPGHHATTDRGMGFCIYNNIALMARHAQEEFGVNRVLIVDWDVHHGNGTQDIFFADESVFFFSAHQSGIFPFSGAAEETGAGPGMGTNMNLPLPLGSGIERMLSGIEDQLAPAMEKFRPALVLVSAGFDARLGDPLGDLCLTDEDFATLTRAVVTIAERWAKGRVISILEGGYDPDGLAKAAVSHLRALQEGV
;
A
#
# COMPACT_ATOMS: atom_id res chain seq x y z
N MET A 1 43.20 -22.75 16.05
CA MET A 1 43.71 -21.45 16.51
C MET A 1 44.79 -21.57 17.59
N GLU A 2 45.96 -21.03 17.33
CA GLU A 2 47.06 -20.83 18.28
C GLU A 2 46.90 -19.46 18.99
N LYS A 3 47.23 -19.40 20.29
CA LYS A 3 47.20 -18.11 21.00
C LYS A 3 48.34 -17.24 20.51
N LEU A 4 48.02 -16.06 20.00
CA LEU A 4 49.02 -15.13 19.50
C LEU A 4 49.97 -14.70 20.64
N GLY A 5 51.25 -15.03 20.48
CA GLY A 5 52.30 -14.64 21.41
C GLY A 5 52.44 -13.12 21.51
N SER A 6 52.84 -12.61 22.67
CA SER A 6 53.08 -11.16 22.87
C SER A 6 54.40 -10.67 22.31
N SER A 7 55.28 -11.58 21.85
CA SER A 7 56.58 -11.24 21.28
C SER A 7 56.44 -10.64 19.90
N LYS A 8 57.20 -9.58 19.64
CA LYS A 8 57.37 -8.96 18.32
C LYS A 8 57.69 -9.98 17.21
N ASP A 9 58.54 -10.97 17.49
CA ASP A 9 58.94 -12.00 16.53
C ASP A 9 57.78 -12.88 16.05
N ALA A 10 56.70 -12.99 16.84
CA ALA A 10 55.51 -13.72 16.43
C ALA A 10 54.74 -12.97 15.33
N TRP A 11 54.62 -11.65 15.46
CA TRP A 11 53.96 -10.80 14.46
C TRP A 11 54.75 -10.70 13.15
N LEU A 12 56.07 -10.61 13.22
CA LEU A 12 56.93 -10.54 12.03
C LEU A 12 56.99 -11.84 11.23
N LYS A 13 56.62 -12.98 11.83
CA LYS A 13 56.45 -14.25 11.11
C LYS A 13 55.14 -14.30 10.31
N ILE A 14 54.11 -13.64 10.83
CA ILE A 14 52.77 -13.58 10.23
C ILE A 14 52.72 -12.53 9.13
N ILE A 15 53.15 -11.30 9.42
CA ILE A 15 53.15 -10.17 8.50
C ILE A 15 54.58 -9.92 8.05
N ARG A 16 54.87 -10.25 6.80
CA ARG A 16 56.17 -10.05 6.15
C ARG A 16 56.18 -8.74 5.37
N PRO A 17 57.36 -8.16 5.09
CA PRO A 17 57.48 -7.06 4.12
C PRO A 17 56.74 -7.37 2.81
N GLY A 18 56.01 -6.40 2.28
CA GLY A 18 55.20 -6.55 1.06
C GLY A 18 53.86 -7.28 1.24
N SER A 19 53.49 -7.71 2.46
CA SER A 19 52.22 -8.42 2.68
C SER A 19 51.02 -7.52 2.44
N ARG A 20 49.96 -8.10 1.88
CA ARG A 20 48.63 -7.48 1.85
C ARG A 20 47.80 -7.94 3.04
N VAL A 21 47.46 -7.01 3.91
CA VAL A 21 46.76 -7.25 5.17
C VAL A 21 45.35 -6.66 5.09
N PHE A 22 44.33 -7.51 5.16
CA PHE A 22 42.94 -7.07 5.25
C PHE A 22 42.59 -6.69 6.69
N ILE A 23 41.89 -5.57 6.87
CA ILE A 23 41.34 -5.12 8.17
C ILE A 23 39.82 -5.24 8.14
N GLY A 24 39.27 -5.94 9.14
CA GLY A 24 37.83 -6.08 9.35
C GLY A 24 37.07 -4.75 9.36
N SER A 25 35.83 -4.77 8.86
CA SER A 25 35.04 -3.59 8.52
C SER A 25 34.06 -3.15 9.62
N GLY A 26 33.49 -1.95 9.43
CA GLY A 26 32.32 -1.45 10.13
C GLY A 26 32.53 -1.33 11.65
N ALA A 27 31.55 -1.82 12.41
CA ALA A 27 31.61 -1.80 13.88
C ALA A 27 32.55 -2.86 14.47
N SER A 28 33.02 -3.81 13.64
CA SER A 28 33.82 -4.98 14.04
C SER A 28 35.30 -4.83 13.69
N VAL A 29 35.79 -3.60 13.52
CA VAL A 29 37.22 -3.30 13.33
C VAL A 29 38.03 -3.89 14.49
N PRO A 30 39.06 -4.73 14.26
CA PRO A 30 39.80 -5.44 15.30
C PRO A 30 40.86 -4.54 15.96
N ARG A 31 40.40 -3.56 16.74
CA ARG A 31 41.25 -2.51 17.33
C ARG A 31 42.44 -3.04 18.13
N ALA A 32 42.29 -4.16 18.83
CA ALA A 32 43.40 -4.75 19.60
C ALA A 32 44.50 -5.33 18.70
N LEU A 33 44.14 -5.87 17.53
CA LEU A 33 45.12 -6.36 16.56
C LEU A 33 45.81 -5.20 15.84
N ILE A 34 45.09 -4.12 15.56
CA ILE A 34 45.64 -2.90 14.96
C ILE A 34 46.65 -2.25 15.90
N GLU A 35 46.33 -2.11 17.20
CA GLU A 35 47.28 -1.61 18.21
C GLU A 35 48.58 -2.43 18.20
N LYS A 36 48.48 -3.76 18.04
CA LYS A 36 49.65 -4.63 17.96
C LYS A 36 50.41 -4.52 16.66
N LEU A 37 49.73 -4.44 15.53
CA LEU A 37 50.33 -4.18 14.22
C LEU A 37 51.17 -2.88 14.25
N LEU A 38 50.60 -1.80 14.77
CA LEU A 38 51.28 -0.51 14.84
C LEU A 38 52.47 -0.52 15.81
N SER A 39 52.39 -1.29 16.91
CA SER A 39 53.52 -1.45 17.85
C SER A 39 54.77 -2.12 17.24
N VAL A 40 54.66 -2.73 16.06
CA VAL A 40 55.78 -3.33 15.33
C VAL A 40 56.03 -2.68 13.97
N ALA A 41 55.38 -1.54 13.67
CA ALA A 41 55.41 -0.88 12.37
C ALA A 41 56.83 -0.51 11.89
N ASP A 42 57.73 -0.13 12.81
CA ASP A 42 59.14 0.19 12.51
C ASP A 42 59.91 -0.96 11.82
N HIS A 43 59.39 -2.19 11.90
CA HIS A 43 59.97 -3.40 11.32
C HIS A 43 59.22 -3.91 10.10
N LEU A 44 58.13 -3.24 9.71
CA LEU A 44 57.37 -3.53 8.50
C LEU A 44 57.89 -2.68 7.35
N ARG A 45 57.80 -3.18 6.12
CA ARG A 45 58.14 -2.44 4.90
C ARG A 45 57.14 -2.79 3.83
N ASP A 46 56.65 -1.77 3.12
CA ASP A 46 55.75 -1.92 1.97
C ASP A 46 54.50 -2.78 2.27
N VAL A 47 53.98 -2.73 3.51
CA VAL A 47 52.78 -3.50 3.88
C VAL A 47 51.55 -2.74 3.41
N GLU A 48 50.72 -3.40 2.60
CA GLU A 48 49.48 -2.83 2.09
C GLU A 48 48.31 -3.18 3.02
N LEU A 49 47.62 -2.18 3.55
CA LEU A 49 46.43 -2.33 4.37
C LEU A 49 45.17 -2.17 3.53
N VAL A 50 44.42 -3.25 3.36
CA VAL A 50 43.19 -3.28 2.57
C VAL A 50 41.97 -3.27 3.48
N HIS A 51 41.06 -2.33 3.25
CA HIS A 51 39.81 -2.29 3.99
C HIS A 51 38.69 -1.59 3.21
N ILE A 52 37.49 -1.62 3.79
CA ILE A 52 36.35 -0.84 3.33
C ILE A 52 35.96 0.18 4.41
N HIS A 53 34.69 0.49 4.60
CA HIS A 53 34.20 1.42 5.60
C HIS A 53 34.54 0.90 7.00
N THR A 54 35.29 1.69 7.77
CA THR A 54 35.65 1.44 9.16
C THR A 54 34.93 2.43 10.07
N LEU A 55 34.56 2.01 11.28
CA LEU A 55 34.08 2.92 12.33
C LEU A 55 35.15 3.12 13.40
N GLY A 56 35.34 4.37 13.81
CA GLY A 56 36.31 4.77 14.83
C GLY A 56 37.60 5.34 14.24
N GLU A 57 38.62 5.45 15.08
CA GLU A 57 39.93 6.00 14.69
C GLU A 57 40.64 5.09 13.69
N VAL A 58 41.36 5.73 12.76
CA VAL A 58 42.19 5.08 11.73
C VAL A 58 43.67 5.44 11.91
N PRO A 59 44.30 5.09 13.04
CA PRO A 59 45.67 5.53 13.37
C PRO A 59 46.73 5.07 12.37
N TRP A 60 46.47 4.02 11.58
CA TRP A 60 47.40 3.51 10.57
C TRP A 60 47.53 4.41 9.33
N VAL A 61 46.65 5.42 9.17
CA VAL A 61 46.76 6.41 8.08
C VAL A 61 47.39 7.73 8.55
N THR A 62 48.04 7.80 9.70
CA THR A 62 48.79 9.00 10.10
C THR A 62 50.08 9.14 9.30
N PRO A 63 50.65 10.37 9.17
CA PRO A 63 51.91 10.57 8.45
C PRO A 63 53.09 9.76 9.00
N GLU A 64 53.09 9.46 10.31
CA GLU A 64 54.12 8.65 10.98
C GLU A 64 54.33 7.27 10.33
N TYR A 65 53.26 6.67 9.79
CA TYR A 65 53.32 5.33 9.22
C TYR A 65 53.42 5.30 7.69
N ALA A 66 53.47 6.46 7.02
CA ALA A 66 53.37 6.54 5.56
C ALA A 66 54.51 5.84 4.81
N ASP A 67 55.69 5.73 5.42
CA ASP A 67 56.87 5.08 4.82
C ASP A 67 56.89 3.55 5.01
N VAL A 68 56.01 3.01 5.86
CA VAL A 68 55.99 1.59 6.23
C VAL A 68 54.67 0.88 5.90
N LEU A 69 53.56 1.63 5.95
CA LEU A 69 52.21 1.15 5.68
C LEU A 69 51.60 1.98 4.55
N ARG A 70 51.01 1.29 3.59
CA ARG A 70 50.22 1.92 2.53
C ARG A 70 48.78 1.44 2.61
N THR A 71 47.84 2.36 2.77
CA THR A 71 46.41 2.00 2.79
C THR A 71 45.85 1.96 1.39
N ASN A 72 45.12 0.91 1.05
CA ASN A 72 44.32 0.82 -0.17
C ASN A 72 42.87 0.48 0.20
N THR A 73 41.98 1.46 0.08
CA THR A 73 40.59 1.31 0.54
C THR A 73 39.58 1.32 -0.61
N PHE A 74 38.47 0.60 -0.41
CA PHE A 74 37.28 0.66 -1.26
C PHE A 74 36.24 1.69 -0.78
N PHE A 75 36.50 2.35 0.35
CA PHE A 75 35.61 3.37 0.92
C PHE A 75 36.37 4.37 1.81
N LEU A 76 36.13 5.66 1.60
CA LEU A 76 36.80 6.78 2.25
C LEU A 76 35.98 7.33 3.41
N THR A 77 36.49 7.18 4.63
CA THR A 77 36.12 8.05 5.77
C THR A 77 36.86 9.38 5.65
N PRO A 78 36.46 10.45 6.37
CA PRO A 78 37.11 11.77 6.24
C PRO A 78 38.64 11.74 6.38
N GLU A 79 39.16 11.01 7.37
CA GLU A 79 40.59 10.92 7.67
C GLU A 79 41.35 10.15 6.59
N VAL A 80 40.76 9.06 6.06
CA VAL A 80 41.35 8.29 4.96
C VAL A 80 41.29 9.08 3.65
N GLY A 81 40.20 9.82 3.41
CA GLY A 81 40.09 10.74 2.27
C GLY A 81 41.18 11.81 2.29
N GLN A 82 41.46 12.39 3.45
CA GLN A 82 42.57 13.33 3.61
C GLN A 82 43.93 12.67 3.30
N ALA A 83 44.15 11.43 3.74
CA ALA A 83 45.37 10.69 3.42
C ALA A 83 45.52 10.41 1.90
N VAL A 84 44.42 10.15 1.20
CA VAL A 84 44.42 10.00 -0.27
C VAL A 84 44.77 11.32 -0.96
N LEU A 85 44.20 12.44 -0.52
CA LEU A 85 44.52 13.77 -1.07
C LEU A 85 46.00 14.14 -0.88
N GLU A 86 46.60 13.70 0.22
CA GLU A 86 48.02 13.90 0.52
C GLU A 86 48.95 12.87 -0.16
N GLY A 87 48.41 11.91 -0.92
CA GLY A 87 49.18 10.87 -1.62
C GLY A 87 49.70 9.73 -0.73
N ARG A 88 49.27 9.67 0.53
CA ARG A 88 49.70 8.66 1.53
C ARG A 88 48.86 7.39 1.50
N ALA A 89 47.69 7.43 0.88
CA ALA A 89 46.78 6.29 0.73
C ALA A 89 46.20 6.22 -0.70
N ASP A 90 45.66 5.06 -1.05
CA ASP A 90 45.01 4.77 -2.32
C ASP A 90 43.51 4.54 -2.15
N TYR A 91 42.75 4.93 -3.17
CA TYR A 91 41.33 4.62 -3.33
C TYR A 91 41.14 3.70 -4.54
N THR A 92 40.70 2.46 -4.30
CA THR A 92 40.32 1.53 -5.37
C THR A 92 38.81 1.59 -5.59
N PRO A 93 38.32 2.14 -6.72
CA PRO A 93 36.89 2.18 -7.01
C PRO A 93 36.38 0.77 -7.37
N CYS A 94 35.41 0.26 -6.61
CA CYS A 94 34.77 -1.03 -6.90
C CYS A 94 33.34 -1.05 -6.35
N SER A 95 32.42 -1.72 -7.06
CA SER A 95 31.09 -2.00 -6.51
C SER A 95 31.18 -3.00 -5.37
N LEU A 96 30.34 -2.84 -4.35
CA LEU A 96 30.45 -3.66 -3.13
C LEU A 96 30.13 -5.16 -3.37
N SER A 97 29.34 -5.47 -4.39
CA SER A 97 29.09 -6.83 -4.88
C SER A 97 30.35 -7.51 -5.45
N GLU A 98 31.29 -6.74 -6.01
CA GLU A 98 32.47 -7.27 -6.72
C GLU A 98 33.72 -7.38 -5.85
N VAL A 99 33.82 -6.59 -4.77
CA VAL A 99 34.98 -6.63 -3.85
C VAL A 99 35.32 -8.05 -3.38
N PRO A 100 34.36 -8.91 -2.96
CA PRO A 100 34.68 -10.30 -2.58
C PRO A 100 35.32 -11.14 -3.69
N LYS A 101 34.98 -10.87 -4.97
CA LYS A 101 35.59 -11.56 -6.12
C LYS A 101 37.03 -11.11 -6.34
N LEU A 102 37.37 -9.85 -6.02
CA LEU A 102 38.76 -9.38 -6.06
C LEU A 102 39.64 -10.14 -5.07
N PHE A 103 39.11 -10.47 -3.88
CA PHE A 103 39.85 -11.19 -2.84
C PHE A 103 39.99 -12.68 -3.14
N THR A 104 38.97 -13.30 -3.73
CA THR A 104 38.93 -14.74 -4.01
C THR A 104 39.53 -15.11 -5.37
N SER A 105 39.72 -14.12 -6.25
CA SER A 105 40.52 -14.25 -7.47
C SER A 105 41.98 -13.91 -7.21
N THR A 106 42.82 -14.03 -8.25
CA THR A 106 44.24 -13.62 -8.19
C THR A 106 44.44 -12.11 -8.41
N VAL A 107 43.37 -11.31 -8.43
CA VAL A 107 43.44 -9.86 -8.72
C VAL A 107 43.94 -9.07 -7.50
N LEU A 108 43.37 -9.32 -6.33
CA LEU A 108 43.79 -8.68 -5.07
C LEU A 108 43.95 -9.72 -3.96
N PRO A 109 44.97 -10.60 -4.05
CA PRO A 109 45.16 -11.69 -3.10
C PRO A 109 45.50 -11.15 -1.70
N ILE A 110 44.82 -11.66 -0.68
CA ILE A 110 45.02 -11.29 0.72
C ILE A 110 46.03 -12.26 1.36
N ASP A 111 47.10 -11.75 1.95
CA ASP A 111 48.05 -12.59 2.69
C ASP A 111 47.56 -12.84 4.12
N VAL A 112 47.12 -11.78 4.80
CA VAL A 112 46.70 -11.85 6.20
C VAL A 112 45.35 -11.16 6.39
N ALA A 113 44.40 -11.80 7.05
CA ALA A 113 43.14 -11.17 7.46
C ALA A 113 43.12 -10.93 8.98
N LEU A 114 42.99 -9.67 9.38
CA LEU A 114 42.76 -9.28 10.76
C LEU A 114 41.26 -9.06 10.96
N VAL A 115 40.62 -9.85 11.81
CA VAL A 115 39.16 -9.82 12.02
C VAL A 115 38.80 -9.82 13.50
N SER A 116 37.59 -9.36 13.85
CA SER A 116 37.04 -9.48 15.20
C SER A 116 35.92 -10.51 15.21
N VAL A 117 35.90 -11.38 16.21
CA VAL A 117 34.92 -12.46 16.34
C VAL A 117 34.39 -12.59 17.77
N SER A 118 33.22 -13.19 17.92
CA SER A 118 32.72 -13.65 19.23
C SER A 118 33.61 -14.75 19.82
N PRO A 119 33.50 -15.04 21.12
CA PRO A 119 34.00 -16.29 21.68
C PRO A 119 33.39 -17.51 20.98
N PRO A 120 34.10 -18.66 20.95
CA PRO A 120 33.55 -19.91 20.43
C PRO A 120 32.41 -20.38 21.34
N ASP A 121 31.39 -20.99 20.74
CA ASP A 121 30.36 -21.72 21.46
C ASP A 121 30.78 -23.16 21.79
N GLU A 122 29.83 -23.94 22.32
CA GLU A 122 29.99 -25.35 22.65
C GLU A 122 30.34 -26.24 21.44
N HIS A 123 30.08 -25.79 20.22
CA HIS A 123 30.39 -26.49 18.98
C HIS A 123 31.68 -25.98 18.31
N GLY A 124 32.43 -25.09 18.97
CA GLY A 124 33.65 -24.51 18.39
C GLY A 124 33.37 -23.51 17.26
N LYS A 125 32.17 -22.90 17.24
CA LYS A 125 31.80 -21.87 16.25
C LYS A 125 31.93 -20.47 16.83
N VAL A 126 32.63 -19.59 16.12
CA VAL A 126 32.67 -18.15 16.39
C VAL A 126 31.80 -17.39 15.39
N SER A 127 31.53 -16.11 15.65
CA SER A 127 30.75 -15.23 14.76
C SER A 127 31.55 -13.97 14.41
N LEU A 128 31.58 -13.60 13.13
CA LEU A 128 32.04 -12.30 12.62
C LEU A 128 31.17 -11.12 13.11
N GLY A 129 29.99 -11.42 13.64
CA GLY A 129 29.05 -10.45 14.19
C GLY A 129 28.39 -9.61 13.11
N VAL A 130 28.43 -8.28 13.27
CA VAL A 130 27.66 -7.36 12.43
C VAL A 130 28.39 -6.95 11.14
N SER A 131 29.56 -7.53 10.85
CA SER A 131 30.37 -7.22 9.68
C SER A 131 30.71 -8.50 8.90
N VAL A 132 29.77 -8.96 8.05
CA VAL A 132 29.99 -10.13 7.18
C VAL A 132 30.49 -9.70 5.81
N ASP A 133 29.74 -8.79 5.16
CA ASP A 133 30.12 -8.03 3.97
C ASP A 133 31.19 -8.68 3.07
N VAL A 134 32.37 -8.05 3.00
CA VAL A 134 33.55 -8.54 2.30
C VAL A 134 34.46 -9.32 3.25
N VAL A 135 34.29 -9.18 4.58
CA VAL A 135 35.09 -9.86 5.61
C VAL A 135 35.04 -11.37 5.44
N ARG A 136 33.86 -11.95 5.16
CA ARG A 136 33.74 -13.41 4.95
C ARG A 136 34.60 -13.91 3.80
N ALA A 137 34.71 -13.12 2.73
CA ALA A 137 35.54 -13.46 1.58
C ALA A 137 37.03 -13.30 1.89
N ALA A 138 37.41 -12.25 2.62
CA ALA A 138 38.79 -12.04 3.06
C ALA A 138 39.27 -13.18 3.98
N VAL A 139 38.43 -13.64 4.92
CA VAL A 139 38.75 -14.81 5.76
C VAL A 139 38.96 -16.07 4.92
N LYS A 140 38.11 -16.29 3.91
CA LYS A 140 38.21 -17.48 3.04
C LYS A 140 39.42 -17.46 2.11
N SER A 141 39.90 -16.29 1.70
CA SER A 141 41.00 -16.17 0.74
C SER A 141 42.36 -15.89 1.38
N ALA A 142 42.39 -15.38 2.61
CA ALA A 142 43.64 -15.09 3.31
C ALA A 142 44.45 -16.35 3.57
N ARG A 143 45.78 -16.22 3.45
CA ARG A 143 46.71 -17.31 3.78
C ARG A 143 46.86 -17.51 5.28
N VAL A 144 46.69 -16.42 6.05
CA VAL A 144 46.70 -16.44 7.51
C VAL A 144 45.54 -15.59 8.05
N VAL A 145 44.76 -16.15 8.95
CA VAL A 145 43.65 -15.47 9.63
C VAL A 145 44.02 -15.24 11.10
N VAL A 146 44.01 -13.97 11.52
CA VAL A 146 44.27 -13.56 12.90
C VAL A 146 43.01 -12.92 13.47
N ALA A 147 42.45 -13.51 14.54
CA ALA A 147 41.19 -13.08 15.11
C ALA A 147 41.35 -12.39 16.48
N GLN A 148 40.72 -11.23 16.66
CA GLN A 148 40.43 -10.67 17.97
C GLN A 148 39.19 -11.37 18.53
N VAL A 149 39.36 -12.20 19.56
CA VAL A 149 38.23 -12.80 20.27
C VAL A 149 37.70 -11.79 21.29
N ASN A 150 36.44 -11.38 21.11
CA ASN A 150 35.82 -10.27 21.83
C ASN A 150 34.37 -10.63 22.22
N ALA A 151 34.12 -10.79 23.52
CA ALA A 151 32.81 -11.14 24.08
C ALA A 151 31.73 -10.07 23.87
N ARG A 152 32.10 -8.87 23.39
CA ARG A 152 31.15 -7.80 23.04
C ARG A 152 30.69 -7.84 21.58
N VAL A 153 31.29 -8.68 20.73
CA VAL A 153 30.84 -8.90 19.36
C VAL A 153 29.54 -9.73 19.39
N PRO A 154 28.45 -9.26 18.76
CA PRO A 154 27.21 -10.02 18.74
C PRO A 154 27.35 -11.31 17.94
N ARG A 155 26.57 -12.33 18.30
CA ARG A 155 26.52 -13.59 17.59
C ARG A 155 25.35 -13.55 16.62
N THR A 156 25.63 -13.29 15.35
CA THR A 156 24.59 -13.13 14.32
C THR A 156 24.41 -14.45 13.56
N TYR A 157 23.26 -14.65 12.92
CA TYR A 157 23.00 -15.82 12.07
C TYR A 157 23.39 -15.57 10.61
N GLY A 158 23.47 -16.65 9.82
CA GLY A 158 23.84 -16.63 8.40
C GLY A 158 25.30 -16.99 8.16
N GLU A 159 25.94 -16.32 7.21
CA GLU A 159 27.33 -16.55 6.81
C GLU A 159 28.36 -15.87 7.73
N SER A 160 27.91 -15.30 8.85
CA SER A 160 28.75 -14.75 9.92
C SER A 160 29.49 -15.83 10.70
N GLN A 161 29.02 -17.08 10.69
CA GLN A 161 29.58 -18.18 11.49
C GLN A 161 30.86 -18.74 10.85
N LEU A 162 31.89 -18.93 11.69
CA LEU A 162 33.17 -19.53 11.34
C LEU A 162 33.49 -20.69 12.29
N ASP A 163 34.15 -21.72 11.77
CA ASP A 163 34.80 -22.72 12.61
C ASP A 163 36.10 -22.16 13.20
N VAL A 164 36.45 -22.51 14.44
CA VAL A 164 37.74 -22.13 15.02
C VAL A 164 38.96 -22.68 14.26
N SER A 165 38.78 -23.70 13.41
CA SER A 165 39.81 -24.19 12.49
C SER A 165 40.07 -23.27 11.30
N GLU A 166 39.15 -22.35 10.97
CA GLU A 166 39.35 -21.29 9.96
C GLU A 166 40.23 -20.13 10.51
N ILE A 167 40.70 -20.22 11.76
CA ILE A 167 41.50 -19.18 12.43
C ILE A 167 42.85 -19.76 12.84
N ASP A 168 43.93 -19.18 12.29
CA ASP A 168 45.30 -19.58 12.60
C ASP A 168 45.73 -19.07 13.97
N TYR A 169 45.54 -17.76 14.23
CA TYR A 169 45.97 -17.12 15.47
C TYR A 169 44.85 -16.31 16.12
N PHE A 170 44.87 -16.18 17.44
CA PHE A 170 43.90 -15.34 18.15
C PHE A 170 44.50 -14.50 19.28
N LEU A 171 43.90 -13.33 19.49
CA LEU A 171 44.14 -12.43 20.64
C LEU A 171 42.81 -12.18 21.35
N LYS A 172 42.72 -12.54 22.65
CA LYS A 172 41.52 -12.24 23.44
C LYS A 172 41.58 -10.82 23.99
N ARG A 173 40.62 -9.96 23.62
CA ARG A 173 40.43 -8.64 24.21
C ARG A 173 39.01 -8.13 23.97
N ASP A 174 38.34 -7.83 25.07
CA ASP A 174 36.95 -7.35 25.04
C ASP A 174 36.92 -5.83 24.89
N LEU A 175 36.40 -5.38 23.75
CA LEU A 175 36.24 -3.97 23.43
C LEU A 175 34.83 -3.76 22.88
N ALA A 176 34.13 -2.72 23.34
CA ALA A 176 32.81 -2.42 22.78
C ALA A 176 32.91 -2.16 21.26
N PRO A 177 31.98 -2.70 20.45
CA PRO A 177 31.83 -2.30 19.05
C PRO A 177 31.64 -0.79 18.95
N VAL A 178 32.18 -0.19 17.89
CA VAL A 178 32.05 1.26 17.69
C VAL A 178 30.63 1.60 17.23
N GLU A 179 30.03 2.59 17.87
CA GLU A 179 28.68 3.06 17.52
C GLU A 179 28.73 4.06 16.37
N ALA A 180 27.77 3.96 15.45
CA ALA A 180 27.60 4.95 14.39
C ALA A 180 26.89 6.21 14.94
N PRO A 181 27.21 7.41 14.43
CA PRO A 181 26.50 8.62 14.80
C PRO A 181 24.99 8.51 14.54
N LYS A 182 24.18 9.03 15.47
CA LYS A 182 22.73 9.00 15.35
C LYS A 182 22.28 9.85 14.16
N ALA A 183 21.40 9.29 13.31
CA ALA A 183 20.78 10.04 12.23
C ALA A 183 19.82 11.11 12.80
N HIS A 184 20.11 12.38 12.55
CA HIS A 184 19.27 13.50 12.99
C HIS A 184 18.10 13.73 12.03
N SER A 185 16.89 13.55 12.56
CA SER A 185 15.66 13.93 11.87
C SER A 185 15.42 15.44 11.96
N ASN A 186 14.87 16.01 10.89
CA ASN A 186 14.39 17.39 10.83
C ASN A 186 13.17 17.47 9.90
N GLU A 187 12.52 18.63 9.83
CA GLU A 187 11.30 18.80 9.03
C GLU A 187 11.52 18.49 7.55
N VAL A 188 12.64 18.94 6.97
CA VAL A 188 13.02 18.67 5.57
C VAL A 188 13.06 17.16 5.29
N ARG A 189 13.77 16.38 6.12
CA ARG A 189 13.87 14.92 5.95
C ARG A 189 12.56 14.20 6.25
N ARG A 190 11.76 14.71 7.20
CA ARG A 190 10.43 14.16 7.48
C ARG A 190 9.51 14.34 6.27
N LYS A 191 9.55 15.49 5.60
CA LYS A 191 8.76 15.75 4.39
C LYS A 191 9.18 14.86 3.23
N ILE A 192 10.49 14.64 3.04
CA ILE A 192 11.01 13.63 2.10
C ILE A 192 10.44 12.23 2.42
N GLY A 193 10.39 11.87 3.70
CA GLY A 193 9.80 10.60 4.15
C GLY A 193 8.32 10.45 3.81
N VAL A 194 7.53 11.53 3.89
CA VAL A 194 6.10 11.52 3.50
C VAL A 194 5.95 11.17 2.02
N TYR A 195 6.72 11.80 1.13
CA TYR A 195 6.68 11.45 -0.29
C TYR A 195 7.19 10.03 -0.57
N LEU A 196 8.20 9.57 0.18
CA LEU A 196 8.65 8.19 0.08
C LEU A 196 7.53 7.22 0.47
N ALA A 197 6.80 7.49 1.55
CA ALA A 197 5.70 6.65 2.03
C ALA A 197 4.58 6.48 0.99
N GLU A 198 4.25 7.53 0.24
CA GLU A 198 3.28 7.48 -0.86
C GLU A 198 3.76 6.61 -2.05
N LEU A 199 5.08 6.41 -2.18
CA LEU A 199 5.70 5.56 -3.21
C LEU A 199 6.00 4.14 -2.71
N VAL A 200 5.72 3.80 -1.46
CA VAL A 200 5.95 2.43 -0.94
C VAL A 200 4.60 1.77 -0.72
N ASP A 201 4.41 0.59 -1.30
CA ASP A 201 3.20 -0.20 -1.10
C ASP A 201 3.39 -1.19 0.05
N ASP A 202 2.30 -1.59 0.71
CA ASP A 202 2.33 -2.73 1.62
C ASP A 202 2.85 -3.99 0.91
N GLY A 203 3.64 -4.80 1.62
CA GLY A 203 4.33 -5.95 1.03
C GLY A 203 5.64 -5.63 0.29
N SER A 204 6.07 -4.37 0.21
CA SER A 204 7.34 -4.01 -0.46
C SER A 204 8.56 -4.53 0.31
N THR A 205 9.64 -4.87 -0.42
CA THR A 205 10.93 -5.25 0.17
C THR A 205 11.88 -4.06 0.16
N LEU A 206 12.43 -3.70 1.33
CA LEU A 206 13.22 -2.49 1.52
C LEU A 206 14.73 -2.74 1.47
N GLN A 207 15.42 -1.84 0.79
CA GLN A 207 16.83 -1.54 1.02
C GLN A 207 17.01 -0.07 1.40
N VAL A 208 17.88 0.20 2.36
CA VAL A 208 18.33 1.54 2.71
C VAL A 208 19.83 1.72 2.50
N GLY A 209 20.21 2.82 1.86
CA GLY A 209 21.60 3.19 1.63
C GLY A 209 22.23 3.92 2.83
N ILE A 210 23.54 4.10 2.78
CA ILE A 210 24.27 4.89 3.79
C ILE A 210 23.92 6.37 3.65
N GLY A 211 23.64 7.01 4.79
CA GLY A 211 23.43 8.47 4.88
C GLY A 211 22.25 8.85 5.77
N VAL A 212 22.25 10.08 6.27
CA VAL A 212 21.20 10.55 7.21
C VAL A 212 19.83 10.58 6.55
N THR A 213 19.73 11.10 5.33
CA THR A 213 18.44 11.27 4.64
C THR A 213 17.74 9.95 4.30
N PRO A 214 18.37 8.94 3.66
CA PRO A 214 17.71 7.65 3.42
C PRO A 214 17.30 6.95 4.71
N VAL A 215 18.14 6.98 5.75
CA VAL A 215 17.83 6.37 7.06
C VAL A 215 16.65 7.06 7.76
N VAL A 216 16.53 8.39 7.67
CA VAL A 216 15.39 9.12 8.26
C VAL A 216 14.13 8.96 7.41
N ALA A 217 14.24 8.98 6.09
CA ALA A 217 13.07 8.94 5.20
C ALA A 217 12.23 7.67 5.40
N ILE A 218 12.87 6.50 5.59
CA ILE A 218 12.16 5.22 5.80
C ILE A 218 11.38 5.16 7.13
N GLN A 219 11.61 6.09 8.08
CA GLN A 219 10.84 6.14 9.34
C GLN A 219 9.36 6.47 9.11
N ALA A 220 9.03 7.11 7.98
CA ALA A 220 7.65 7.38 7.59
C ALA A 220 6.86 6.11 7.27
N LEU A 221 7.54 4.97 7.08
CA LEU A 221 6.94 3.68 6.73
C LEU A 221 6.37 2.89 7.92
N LYS A 222 6.35 3.48 9.12
CA LYS A 222 5.90 2.82 10.36
C LYS A 222 4.43 2.35 10.36
N HIS A 223 3.63 2.85 9.41
CA HIS A 223 2.21 2.52 9.27
C HIS A 223 1.93 1.55 8.12
N HIS A 224 2.94 1.26 7.30
CA HIS A 224 2.86 0.22 6.28
C HIS A 224 2.84 -1.16 6.95
N LYS A 225 2.33 -2.14 6.20
CA LYS A 225 2.19 -3.52 6.65
C LYS A 225 2.97 -4.47 5.75
N HIS A 226 3.41 -5.57 6.37
CA HIS A 226 4.01 -6.71 5.69
C HIS A 226 5.27 -6.38 4.88
N LEU A 227 6.02 -5.34 5.29
CA LEU A 227 7.25 -4.98 4.62
C LEU A 227 8.32 -6.07 4.81
N GLY A 228 9.20 -6.17 3.82
CA GLY A 228 10.38 -7.02 3.86
C GLY A 228 11.68 -6.23 3.98
N ILE A 229 12.77 -6.91 4.37
CA ILE A 229 14.13 -6.36 4.32
C ILE A 229 15.04 -7.28 3.49
N HIS A 230 15.64 -6.70 2.45
CA HIS A 230 16.80 -7.25 1.72
C HIS A 230 17.75 -6.08 1.47
N SER A 231 18.71 -5.86 2.36
CA SER A 231 19.46 -4.61 2.38
C SER A 231 20.95 -4.81 2.62
N GLY A 232 21.80 -4.09 1.87
CA GLY A 232 23.25 -4.12 2.14
C GLY A 232 23.60 -3.75 3.59
N MET A 233 22.85 -2.85 4.21
CA MET A 233 23.09 -2.34 5.57
C MET A 233 21.84 -2.45 6.45
N PHE A 234 21.97 -3.01 7.65
CA PHE A 234 20.97 -2.91 8.71
C PHE A 234 21.23 -1.69 9.61
N CYS A 235 20.20 -0.89 9.87
CA CYS A 235 20.32 0.35 10.64
C CYS A 235 19.19 0.54 11.64
N GLU A 236 19.31 1.55 12.51
CA GLU A 236 18.36 1.79 13.61
C GLU A 236 16.91 1.93 13.10
N SER A 237 16.69 2.63 11.99
CA SER A 237 15.35 2.80 11.43
C SER A 237 14.74 1.48 10.92
N LEU A 238 15.54 0.57 10.35
CA LEU A 238 15.06 -0.75 9.94
C LEU A 238 14.69 -1.61 11.16
N MET A 239 15.51 -1.56 12.23
CA MET A 239 15.17 -2.20 13.50
C MET A 239 13.85 -1.67 14.06
N GLU A 240 13.64 -0.36 14.08
CA GLU A 240 12.39 0.22 14.60
C GLU A 240 11.16 -0.17 13.76
N LEU A 241 11.30 -0.30 12.42
CA LEU A 241 10.23 -0.81 11.56
C LEU A 241 9.88 -2.28 11.84
N MET A 242 10.86 -3.12 12.18
CA MET A 242 10.59 -4.48 12.67
C MET A 242 9.86 -4.44 14.02
N ARG A 243 10.34 -3.62 14.96
CA ARG A 243 9.76 -3.54 16.31
C ARG A 243 8.33 -3.03 16.33
N CYS A 244 7.95 -2.15 15.41
CA CYS A 244 6.58 -1.64 15.32
C CYS A 244 5.65 -2.54 14.48
N GLY A 245 6.14 -3.68 13.97
CA GLY A 245 5.36 -4.62 13.17
C GLY A 245 5.13 -4.20 11.72
N ALA A 246 5.75 -3.10 11.26
CA ALA A 246 5.66 -2.70 9.86
C ALA A 246 6.43 -3.66 8.94
N VAL A 247 7.58 -4.15 9.42
CA VAL A 247 8.37 -5.20 8.78
C VAL A 247 8.15 -6.52 9.53
N ASP A 248 7.64 -7.51 8.81
CA ASP A 248 7.50 -8.89 9.27
C ASP A 248 8.09 -9.91 8.28
N ASN A 249 8.55 -9.45 7.10
CA ASN A 249 9.05 -10.26 6.00
C ASN A 249 8.05 -11.30 5.44
N SER A 250 6.77 -11.27 5.82
CA SER A 250 5.75 -12.27 5.47
C SER A 250 5.43 -12.30 3.97
N ARG A 251 5.51 -11.14 3.30
CA ARG A 251 5.26 -10.99 1.87
C ARG A 251 6.52 -10.91 1.01
N LYS A 252 7.71 -11.13 1.58
CA LYS A 252 8.92 -11.27 0.77
C LYS A 252 8.77 -12.48 -0.15
N HIS A 253 8.84 -12.23 -1.46
CA HIS A 253 8.79 -13.30 -2.45
C HIS A 253 9.98 -14.25 -2.36
N PHE A 254 11.14 -13.73 -1.95
CA PHE A 254 12.38 -14.46 -1.83
C PHE A 254 12.91 -14.37 -0.40
N MET A 255 13.29 -15.51 0.19
CA MET A 255 13.66 -15.63 1.62
C MET A 255 12.60 -15.04 2.56
N SER A 256 11.36 -15.53 2.44
CA SER A 256 10.24 -15.13 3.29
C SER A 256 10.51 -15.38 4.78
N GLY A 257 9.97 -14.50 5.63
CA GLY A 257 10.12 -14.56 7.09
C GLY A 257 11.50 -14.14 7.62
N ARG A 258 12.44 -13.70 6.77
CA ARG A 258 13.78 -13.27 7.20
C ARG A 258 14.20 -11.92 6.63
N SER A 259 14.73 -11.07 7.50
CA SER A 259 15.46 -9.86 7.14
C SER A 259 16.87 -10.23 6.71
N VAL A 260 17.20 -10.02 5.43
CA VAL A 260 18.50 -10.41 4.87
C VAL A 260 19.38 -9.18 4.71
N VAL A 261 20.57 -9.21 5.32
CA VAL A 261 21.49 -8.08 5.34
C VAL A 261 22.94 -8.49 5.19
N SER A 262 23.84 -7.52 4.91
CA SER A 262 25.27 -7.83 4.77
C SER A 262 26.13 -7.34 5.93
N HIS A 263 25.79 -6.20 6.49
CA HIS A 263 26.42 -5.65 7.70
C HIS A 263 25.42 -4.75 8.44
N ALA A 264 25.76 -4.35 9.67
CA ALA A 264 24.94 -3.42 10.45
C ALA A 264 25.76 -2.25 11.01
N LEU A 265 25.18 -1.05 10.95
CA LEU A 265 25.76 0.19 11.48
C LEU A 265 24.72 0.90 12.34
N GLY A 266 25.04 1.14 13.61
CA GLY A 266 24.08 1.78 14.51
C GLY A 266 24.58 1.93 15.93
N SER A 267 23.63 2.03 16.84
CA SER A 267 23.91 2.12 18.27
C SER A 267 24.17 0.75 18.89
N ARG A 268 24.61 0.75 20.15
CA ARG A 268 24.71 -0.47 20.95
C ARG A 268 23.37 -1.21 21.10
N LYS A 269 22.25 -0.48 21.06
CA LYS A 269 20.89 -1.07 21.09
C LYS A 269 20.65 -1.93 19.86
N LEU A 270 21.03 -1.43 18.68
CA LEU A 270 20.94 -2.18 17.43
C LEU A 270 21.84 -3.42 17.44
N TYR A 271 23.10 -3.31 17.90
CA TYR A 271 23.99 -4.48 17.96
C TYR A 271 23.50 -5.56 18.95
N ARG A 272 22.84 -5.15 20.04
CA ARG A 272 22.17 -6.11 20.93
C ARG A 272 20.96 -6.76 20.27
N PHE A 273 20.19 -6.01 19.47
CA PHE A 273 19.01 -6.53 18.78
C PHE A 273 19.35 -7.60 17.74
N THR A 274 20.55 -7.55 17.14
CA THR A 274 21.01 -8.55 16.17
C THR A 274 21.64 -9.79 16.83
N HIS A 275 21.94 -9.75 18.13
CA HIS A 275 22.55 -10.87 18.85
C HIS A 275 21.54 -12.00 19.00
N GLU A 276 21.86 -13.15 18.41
CA GLU A 276 21.07 -14.39 18.43
C GLU A 276 19.60 -14.20 18.01
N ASN A 277 19.35 -13.24 17.12
CA ASN A 277 18.02 -12.98 16.57
C ASN A 277 17.79 -13.76 15.27
N PRO A 278 16.97 -14.84 15.27
CA PRO A 278 16.80 -15.73 14.11
C PRO A 278 16.06 -15.08 12.94
N GLU A 279 15.41 -13.94 13.14
CA GLU A 279 14.72 -13.19 12.07
C GLU A 279 15.70 -12.44 11.15
N ILE A 280 16.97 -12.31 11.55
CA ILE A 280 17.98 -11.55 10.82
C ILE A 280 19.11 -12.45 10.37
N GLU A 281 19.34 -12.50 9.07
CA GLU A 281 20.39 -13.30 8.44
C GLU A 281 21.44 -12.39 7.78
N PHE A 282 22.69 -12.53 8.21
CA PHE A 282 23.83 -11.80 7.64
C PHE A 282 24.53 -12.64 6.59
N ARG A 283 24.72 -12.09 5.38
CA ARG A 283 25.39 -12.78 4.26
C ARG A 283 26.44 -11.90 3.58
N SER A 284 27.35 -12.51 2.82
CA SER A 284 28.38 -11.77 2.09
C SER A 284 27.77 -10.75 1.12
N SER A 285 28.45 -9.62 0.94
CA SER A 285 28.00 -8.57 0.03
C SER A 285 27.96 -9.02 -1.43
N ALA A 286 28.78 -10.00 -1.82
CA ALA A 286 28.71 -10.61 -3.16
C ALA A 286 27.38 -11.30 -3.45
N TRP A 287 26.64 -11.67 -2.40
CA TRP A 287 25.32 -12.29 -2.55
C TRP A 287 24.20 -11.29 -2.27
N VAL A 288 24.28 -10.52 -1.18
CA VAL A 288 23.23 -9.57 -0.79
C VAL A 288 23.09 -8.44 -1.81
N ASN A 289 24.22 -8.00 -2.38
CA ASN A 289 24.26 -6.87 -3.30
C ASN A 289 24.32 -7.34 -4.76
N ASP A 290 24.17 -8.62 -5.06
CA ASP A 290 24.08 -9.06 -6.45
C ASP A 290 22.77 -8.54 -7.08
N PRO A 291 22.81 -7.77 -8.18
CA PRO A 291 21.59 -7.21 -8.78
C PRO A 291 20.58 -8.28 -9.21
N GLY A 292 21.04 -9.47 -9.62
CA GLY A 292 20.19 -10.60 -9.98
C GLY A 292 19.46 -11.17 -8.77
N ILE A 293 20.16 -11.32 -7.63
CA ILE A 293 19.55 -11.74 -6.36
C ILE A 293 18.57 -10.69 -5.85
N ILE A 294 18.92 -9.40 -5.90
CA ILE A 294 18.03 -8.31 -5.50
C ILE A 294 16.73 -8.34 -6.31
N ALA A 295 16.83 -8.55 -7.63
CA ALA A 295 15.68 -8.59 -8.55
C ALA A 295 14.71 -9.76 -8.31
N MET A 296 15.13 -10.81 -7.58
CA MET A 296 14.23 -11.92 -7.18
C MET A 296 13.16 -11.48 -6.17
N ASN A 297 13.40 -10.39 -5.42
CA ASN A 297 12.36 -9.81 -4.58
C ASN A 297 11.38 -9.03 -5.45
N GLN A 298 10.08 -9.22 -5.27
CA GLN A 298 9.07 -8.36 -5.89
C GLN A 298 8.90 -7.07 -5.08
N LYS A 299 8.45 -5.99 -5.75
CA LYS A 299 8.26 -4.67 -5.14
C LYS A 299 9.50 -4.20 -4.36
N MET A 300 10.69 -4.42 -4.92
CA MET A 300 11.94 -4.03 -4.28
C MET A 300 12.10 -2.51 -4.31
N VAL A 301 12.16 -1.87 -3.15
CA VAL A 301 12.36 -0.42 -3.00
C VAL A 301 13.76 -0.15 -2.47
N ALA A 302 14.60 0.45 -3.33
CA ALA A 302 15.99 0.78 -3.00
C ALA A 302 16.14 2.28 -2.71
N VAL A 303 16.28 2.66 -1.43
CA VAL A 303 16.31 4.06 -0.98
C VAL A 303 17.75 4.54 -0.77
N ASN A 304 18.23 5.38 -1.66
CA ASN A 304 19.63 5.81 -1.73
C ASN A 304 19.79 7.32 -1.52
N GLY A 305 20.90 7.74 -0.90
CA GLY A 305 21.24 9.15 -0.77
C GLY A 305 21.95 9.70 -2.01
N ALA A 306 21.96 11.02 -2.17
CA ALA A 306 22.78 11.72 -3.15
C ALA A 306 23.42 12.98 -2.54
N ARG A 307 24.59 13.37 -3.08
CA ARG A 307 25.23 14.64 -2.74
C ARG A 307 24.70 15.75 -3.65
N GLN A 308 24.72 15.49 -4.95
CA GLN A 308 24.14 16.37 -5.98
C GLN A 308 23.50 15.52 -7.08
N ILE A 309 22.47 16.06 -7.71
CA ILE A 309 21.87 15.48 -8.91
C ILE A 309 21.70 16.59 -9.94
N ASP A 310 22.18 16.38 -11.16
CA ASP A 310 21.97 17.37 -12.22
C ASP A 310 20.53 17.32 -12.76
N ILE A 311 20.12 18.35 -13.49
CA ILE A 311 18.78 18.43 -14.09
C ILE A 311 18.53 17.36 -15.17
N THR A 312 19.55 16.62 -15.62
CA THR A 312 19.38 15.46 -16.50
C THR A 312 19.19 14.14 -15.74
N GLY A 313 19.43 14.16 -14.42
CA GLY A 313 19.33 13.02 -13.53
C GLY A 313 20.65 12.27 -13.28
N GLN A 314 21.82 12.85 -13.57
CA GLN A 314 23.09 12.23 -13.19
C GLN A 314 23.34 12.43 -11.71
N VAL A 315 23.66 11.35 -10.98
CA VAL A 315 23.85 11.39 -9.53
C VAL A 315 25.33 11.44 -9.21
N VAL A 316 25.73 12.46 -8.46
CA VAL A 316 27.04 12.56 -7.81
C VAL A 316 26.85 12.19 -6.35
N ARG A 317 27.63 11.22 -5.87
CA ARG A 317 27.53 10.71 -4.50
C ARG A 317 28.85 10.79 -3.76
N ASP A 318 29.94 10.34 -4.38
CA ASP A 318 31.22 10.09 -3.75
C ASP A 318 32.32 11.09 -4.14
N SER A 319 31.97 12.24 -4.70
CA SER A 319 32.95 13.27 -5.04
C SER A 319 32.44 14.70 -4.85
N ALA A 320 33.36 15.64 -4.63
CA ALA A 320 33.13 17.08 -4.73
C ALA A 320 34.24 17.68 -5.59
N GLY A 321 33.96 17.87 -6.89
CA GLY A 321 35.03 18.11 -7.85
C GLY A 321 36.00 16.93 -7.87
N HIS A 322 37.30 17.20 -7.79
CA HIS A 322 38.35 16.16 -7.81
C HIS A 322 38.55 15.44 -6.48
N GLU A 323 37.90 15.87 -5.40
CA GLU A 323 38.01 15.23 -4.09
C GLU A 323 37.01 14.07 -3.97
N PHE A 324 37.51 12.89 -3.57
CA PHE A 324 36.68 11.71 -3.33
C PHE A 324 36.24 11.63 -1.86
N HIS A 325 35.00 11.20 -1.62
CA HIS A 325 34.41 11.05 -0.29
C HIS A 325 33.52 9.79 -0.24
N GLY A 326 33.61 8.99 0.82
CA GLY A 326 32.89 7.72 0.85
C GLY A 326 33.41 6.78 -0.24
N GLY A 327 32.52 6.17 -1.01
CA GLY A 327 32.92 5.38 -2.17
C GLY A 327 31.72 5.00 -3.01
N ILE A 328 31.91 4.15 -4.02
CA ILE A 328 30.80 3.66 -4.86
C ILE A 328 29.81 2.84 -4.00
N GLY A 329 30.32 1.93 -3.18
CA GLY A 329 29.52 1.07 -2.31
C GLY A 329 28.52 0.22 -3.10
N ALA A 330 27.34 -0.01 -2.53
CA ALA A 330 26.29 -0.86 -3.12
C ALA A 330 25.20 -0.08 -3.88
N GLN A 331 25.36 1.23 -4.05
CA GLN A 331 24.26 2.07 -4.54
C GLN A 331 23.80 1.61 -5.93
N ILE A 332 24.73 1.46 -6.87
CA ILE A 332 24.39 1.07 -8.24
C ILE A 332 23.86 -0.36 -8.32
N ASP A 333 24.35 -1.24 -7.45
CA ASP A 333 23.86 -2.62 -7.33
C ASP A 333 22.35 -2.65 -7.03
N PHE A 334 21.94 -1.93 -5.98
CA PHE A 334 20.54 -1.85 -5.57
C PHE A 334 19.68 -1.02 -6.51
N VAL A 335 20.23 0.03 -7.14
CA VAL A 335 19.50 0.78 -8.16
C VAL A 335 19.14 -0.13 -9.33
N ARG A 336 20.09 -0.92 -9.84
CA ARG A 336 19.85 -1.85 -10.96
C ARG A 336 19.00 -3.05 -10.55
N GLY A 337 19.25 -3.62 -9.38
CA GLY A 337 18.46 -4.74 -8.85
C GLY A 337 16.99 -4.37 -8.62
N ALA A 338 16.72 -3.20 -8.02
CA ALA A 338 15.35 -2.70 -7.86
C ALA A 338 14.70 -2.30 -9.20
N ALA A 339 15.47 -1.81 -10.17
CA ALA A 339 14.96 -1.53 -11.52
C ALA A 339 14.51 -2.80 -12.26
N ALA A 340 15.18 -3.94 -12.01
CA ALA A 340 14.90 -5.23 -12.61
C ALA A 340 13.82 -6.05 -11.85
N SER A 341 13.52 -5.68 -10.60
CA SER A 341 12.48 -6.29 -9.77
C SER A 341 11.07 -6.00 -10.33
N PRO A 342 10.16 -6.99 -10.40
CA PRO A 342 8.76 -6.75 -10.74
C PRO A 342 8.10 -5.79 -9.74
N GLY A 343 7.63 -4.64 -10.24
CA GLY A 343 7.08 -3.56 -9.39
C GLY A 343 8.13 -2.82 -8.56
N GLY A 344 9.42 -3.03 -8.80
CA GLY A 344 10.51 -2.42 -8.04
C GLY A 344 10.71 -0.93 -8.35
N ARG A 345 11.19 -0.20 -7.33
CA ARG A 345 11.32 1.26 -7.33
C ARG A 345 12.70 1.65 -6.77
N PRO A 346 13.69 1.97 -7.63
CA PRO A 346 14.92 2.61 -7.17
C PRO A 346 14.69 4.11 -6.96
N VAL A 347 14.98 4.57 -5.75
CA VAL A 347 14.67 5.92 -5.26
C VAL A 347 15.92 6.60 -4.74
N HIS A 348 16.19 7.81 -5.22
CA HIS A 348 17.19 8.72 -4.66
C HIS A 348 16.51 9.78 -3.81
N VAL A 349 16.97 9.95 -2.57
CA VAL A 349 16.43 10.94 -1.63
C VAL A 349 17.53 11.92 -1.21
N MET A 350 17.23 13.22 -1.27
CA MET A 350 18.14 14.26 -0.78
C MET A 350 17.39 15.54 -0.41
N PRO A 351 17.86 16.32 0.57
CA PRO A 351 17.45 17.72 0.70
C PRO A 351 17.75 18.45 -0.61
N SER A 352 16.92 19.41 -1.00
CA SER A 352 17.17 20.18 -2.22
C SER A 352 18.34 21.16 -2.09
N THR A 353 18.82 21.43 -0.87
CA THR A 353 19.89 22.39 -0.56
C THR A 353 20.91 21.87 0.47
N SER A 354 22.01 22.61 0.67
CA SER A 354 22.90 22.48 1.83
C SER A 354 22.17 22.79 3.14
N SER A 355 22.76 22.41 4.29
CA SER A 355 22.13 22.62 5.61
C SER A 355 21.89 24.09 5.96
N ASP A 356 22.65 25.02 5.39
CA ASP A 356 22.47 26.46 5.52
C ASP A 356 21.55 27.07 4.45
N GLY A 357 21.02 26.26 3.53
CA GLY A 357 20.13 26.67 2.45
C GLY A 357 20.78 27.54 1.37
N LYS A 358 22.11 27.70 1.38
CA LYS A 358 22.83 28.60 0.45
C LYS A 358 23.21 27.94 -0.87
N ILE A 359 23.42 26.62 -0.89
CA ILE A 359 23.88 25.88 -2.05
C ILE A 359 22.79 24.90 -2.48
N SER A 360 22.43 24.92 -3.77
CA SER A 360 21.52 23.93 -4.34
C SER A 360 22.20 22.57 -4.49
N ARG A 361 21.47 21.49 -4.20
CA ARG A 361 21.90 20.11 -4.50
C ARG A 361 21.35 19.61 -5.82
N ILE A 362 20.34 20.29 -6.39
CA ILE A 362 19.97 20.13 -7.80
C ILE A 362 20.76 21.15 -8.62
N VAL A 363 21.51 20.70 -9.62
CA VAL A 363 22.46 21.53 -10.37
C VAL A 363 22.20 21.47 -11.87
N ALA A 364 22.54 22.53 -12.62
CA ALA A 364 22.38 22.51 -14.09
C ALA A 364 23.32 21.49 -14.75
N SER A 365 24.51 21.31 -14.18
CA SER A 365 25.48 20.28 -14.53
C SER A 365 26.32 19.95 -13.29
N PRO A 366 26.88 18.73 -13.19
CA PRO A 366 27.88 18.42 -12.17
C PRO A 366 29.04 19.42 -12.26
N GLY A 367 29.65 19.75 -11.12
CA GLY A 367 30.85 20.57 -11.11
C GLY A 367 32.01 19.85 -11.81
N GLU A 368 32.93 20.60 -12.40
CA GLU A 368 34.15 20.05 -13.01
C GLU A 368 34.87 19.09 -12.05
N GLY A 369 35.35 17.96 -12.57
CA GLY A 369 35.97 16.90 -11.78
C GLY A 369 35.01 15.95 -11.06
N SER A 370 33.72 16.29 -10.92
CA SER A 370 32.75 15.43 -10.21
C SER A 370 32.52 14.11 -10.95
N VAL A 371 32.44 13.02 -10.18
CA VAL A 371 32.22 11.67 -10.68
C VAL A 371 30.75 11.29 -10.58
N VAL A 372 30.24 10.71 -11.66
CA VAL A 372 28.86 10.22 -11.76
C VAL A 372 28.81 8.80 -11.17
N ALA A 373 28.21 8.67 -9.99
CA ALA A 373 28.02 7.40 -9.30
C ALA A 373 26.79 6.62 -9.82
N SER A 374 25.80 7.31 -10.38
CA SER A 374 24.70 6.68 -11.12
C SER A 374 24.40 7.48 -12.37
N ALA A 375 24.52 6.81 -13.51
CA ALA A 375 24.27 7.44 -14.80
C ALA A 375 22.79 7.80 -14.94
N ARG A 376 22.49 8.80 -15.76
CA ARG A 376 21.12 9.26 -16.00
C ARG A 376 20.17 8.13 -16.44
N THR A 377 20.71 7.09 -17.08
CA THR A 377 19.98 5.89 -17.54
C THR A 377 19.47 5.02 -16.39
N ASP A 378 20.18 4.99 -15.25
CA ASP A 378 19.84 4.12 -14.11
C ASP A 378 18.83 4.80 -13.14
N VAL A 379 18.61 6.12 -13.24
CA VAL A 379 17.80 6.86 -12.27
C VAL A 379 16.32 6.84 -12.63
N HIS A 380 15.49 6.34 -11.69
CA HIS A 380 14.03 6.31 -11.83
C HIS A 380 13.34 7.40 -11.03
N TYR A 381 13.51 7.44 -9.71
CA TYR A 381 12.81 8.40 -8.85
C TYR A 381 13.81 9.26 -8.05
N VAL A 382 13.54 10.56 -7.98
CA VAL A 382 14.28 11.50 -7.12
C VAL A 382 13.28 12.22 -6.22
N ILE A 383 13.56 12.27 -4.91
CA ILE A 383 12.70 12.91 -3.91
C ILE A 383 13.47 13.99 -3.17
N THR A 384 12.88 15.17 -3.09
CA THR A 384 13.26 16.24 -2.16
C THR A 384 12.07 16.63 -1.29
N GLU A 385 12.25 17.60 -0.40
CA GLU A 385 11.16 18.20 0.38
C GLU A 385 10.13 18.97 -0.48
N TYR A 386 10.34 19.08 -1.79
CA TYR A 386 9.43 19.73 -2.74
C TYR A 386 8.67 18.76 -3.66
N GLY A 387 8.89 17.46 -3.53
CA GLY A 387 8.12 16.44 -4.24
C GLY A 387 8.97 15.31 -4.84
N VAL A 388 8.35 14.60 -5.78
CA VAL A 388 8.92 13.44 -6.48
C VAL A 388 9.08 13.77 -7.96
N ALA A 389 10.29 13.57 -8.50
CA ALA A 389 10.56 13.55 -9.94
C ALA A 389 10.72 12.10 -10.40
N CYS A 390 9.94 11.68 -11.38
CA CYS A 390 10.08 10.37 -12.02
C CYS A 390 10.79 10.53 -13.36
N LEU A 391 12.01 10.02 -13.53
CA LEU A 391 12.87 10.25 -14.71
C LEU A 391 12.92 9.08 -15.70
N ARG A 392 12.45 7.89 -15.32
CA ARG A 392 12.42 6.72 -16.21
C ARG A 392 11.62 7.07 -17.48
N GLY A 393 12.14 6.64 -18.63
CA GLY A 393 11.54 6.91 -19.93
C GLY A 393 11.47 8.38 -20.36
N ARG A 394 11.91 9.37 -19.57
CA ARG A 394 11.75 10.78 -19.95
C ARG A 394 12.87 11.31 -20.82
N SER A 395 12.51 12.19 -21.76
CA SER A 395 13.48 12.99 -22.55
C SER A 395 14.27 13.95 -21.66
N ILE A 396 15.40 14.47 -22.14
CA ILE A 396 16.20 15.46 -21.40
C ILE A 396 15.37 16.69 -21.03
N ARG A 397 14.52 17.18 -21.95
CA ARG A 397 13.58 18.27 -21.70
C ARG A 397 12.68 17.97 -20.49
N GLU A 398 12.03 16.81 -20.50
CA GLU A 398 11.09 16.42 -19.45
C GLU A 398 11.81 16.20 -18.11
N ARG A 399 13.00 15.58 -18.14
CA ARG A 399 13.85 15.40 -16.95
C ARG A 399 14.24 16.74 -16.34
N ALA A 400 14.69 17.69 -17.16
CA ALA A 400 15.07 19.01 -16.70
C ALA A 400 13.90 19.70 -15.98
N LEU A 401 12.71 19.68 -16.59
CA LEU A 401 11.52 20.29 -16.00
C LEU A 401 11.07 19.58 -14.69
N GLU A 402 11.13 18.25 -14.63
CA GLU A 402 10.82 17.48 -13.41
C GLU A 402 11.82 17.75 -12.28
N MET A 403 13.12 17.81 -12.60
CA MET A 403 14.16 18.07 -11.60
C MET A 403 14.09 19.51 -11.07
N ILE A 404 13.83 20.49 -11.95
CA ILE A 404 13.63 21.89 -11.52
C ILE A 404 12.39 22.00 -10.61
N GLN A 405 11.32 21.26 -10.89
CA GLN A 405 10.12 21.25 -10.05
C GLN A 405 10.41 20.85 -8.61
N ILE A 406 11.27 19.85 -8.39
CA ILE A 406 11.62 19.40 -7.03
C ILE A 406 12.84 20.14 -6.45
N ALA A 407 13.34 21.19 -7.13
CA ALA A 407 14.39 22.06 -6.58
C ALA A 407 13.81 23.11 -5.64
N HIS A 408 14.63 23.62 -4.73
CA HIS A 408 14.24 24.74 -3.86
C HIS A 408 13.87 25.98 -4.71
N PRO A 409 12.76 26.68 -4.40
CA PRO A 409 12.28 27.83 -5.18
C PRO A 409 13.35 28.87 -5.52
N LYS A 410 14.21 29.23 -4.55
CA LYS A 410 15.37 30.14 -4.73
C LYS A 410 16.26 29.83 -5.95
N PHE A 411 16.38 28.57 -6.37
CA PHE A 411 17.31 28.16 -7.42
C PHE A 411 16.62 27.77 -8.74
N ARG A 412 15.29 27.67 -8.79
CA ARG A 412 14.56 27.20 -9.98
C ARG A 412 14.80 28.05 -11.22
N GLU A 413 14.79 29.37 -11.05
CA GLU A 413 15.10 30.34 -12.12
C GLU A 413 16.51 30.14 -12.70
N ALA A 414 17.52 29.95 -11.82
CA ALA A 414 18.89 29.72 -12.26
C ALA A 414 19.05 28.38 -12.98
N LEU A 415 18.39 27.32 -12.49
CA LEU A 415 18.41 26.00 -13.12
C LEU A 415 17.69 26.01 -14.48
N MET A 416 16.57 26.73 -14.58
CA MET A 416 15.83 26.91 -15.81
C MET A 416 16.68 27.66 -16.84
N ARG A 417 17.30 28.79 -16.48
CA ARG A 417 18.26 29.48 -17.36
C ARG A 417 19.37 28.54 -17.85
N GLY A 418 19.96 27.76 -16.93
CA GLY A 418 20.97 26.76 -17.29
C GLY A 418 20.48 25.71 -18.30
N ALA A 419 19.20 25.33 -18.24
CA ALA A 419 18.56 24.44 -19.21
C ALA A 419 18.32 25.13 -20.58
N HIS A 420 17.91 26.40 -20.59
CA HIS A 420 17.73 27.19 -21.81
C HIS A 420 19.05 27.41 -22.55
N GLU A 421 20.11 27.81 -21.84
CA GLU A 421 21.45 28.05 -22.40
C GLU A 421 21.99 26.82 -23.14
N ARG A 422 21.62 25.62 -22.68
CA ARG A 422 22.01 24.33 -23.28
C ARG A 422 21.04 23.82 -24.34
N GLY A 423 19.95 24.55 -24.62
CA GLY A 423 18.92 24.14 -25.57
C GLY A 423 18.11 22.91 -25.13
N TRP A 424 18.10 22.58 -23.83
CA TRP A 424 17.40 21.41 -23.32
C TRP A 424 15.89 21.62 -23.16
N ILE A 425 15.46 22.87 -22.98
CA ILE A 425 14.06 23.24 -22.90
C ILE A 425 13.72 24.32 -23.94
N PRO A 426 12.49 24.30 -24.54
CA PRO A 426 12.09 25.28 -25.53
C PRO A 426 11.99 26.70 -24.98
N LYS A 427 12.24 27.71 -25.82
CA LYS A 427 12.16 29.14 -25.43
C LYS A 427 10.79 29.59 -24.93
N PHE A 428 9.71 28.93 -25.35
CA PHE A 428 8.36 29.28 -24.90
C PHE A 428 8.07 28.81 -23.47
N VAL A 429 8.88 27.91 -22.89
CA VAL A 429 8.82 27.61 -21.46
C VAL A 429 9.50 28.78 -20.77
N SER A 430 8.74 29.66 -20.13
CA SER A 430 9.24 30.99 -19.73
C SER A 430 9.15 31.28 -18.23
N VAL A 431 8.44 30.46 -17.47
CA VAL A 431 8.20 30.67 -16.03
C VAL A 431 8.80 29.51 -15.26
N ALA A 432 9.66 29.79 -14.28
CA ALA A 432 10.15 28.75 -13.40
C ALA A 432 9.00 28.19 -12.56
N PRO A 433 9.00 26.88 -12.26
CA PRO A 433 7.89 26.30 -11.53
C PRO A 433 7.74 26.95 -10.16
N THR A 434 6.51 27.29 -9.78
CA THR A 434 6.19 27.82 -8.46
C THR A 434 5.72 26.69 -7.54
N SER A 435 5.96 26.85 -6.24
CA SER A 435 5.47 25.93 -5.21
C SER A 435 4.21 26.50 -4.58
N LEU A 436 3.35 25.61 -4.07
CA LEU A 436 2.32 26.00 -3.11
C LEU A 436 2.97 26.51 -1.82
N GLN A 437 2.32 27.45 -1.14
CA GLN A 437 2.87 28.13 0.03
C GLN A 437 2.99 27.14 1.22
N PRO A 438 4.04 27.21 2.05
CA PRO A 438 4.10 26.47 3.32
C PRO A 438 2.88 26.87 4.18
N GLY A 439 1.99 25.91 4.48
CA GLY A 439 0.66 26.15 5.07
C GLY A 439 -0.52 25.68 4.18
N ASP A 440 -0.30 25.53 2.87
CA ASP A 440 -1.22 24.79 1.99
C ASP A 440 -1.15 23.27 2.20
N THR A 441 -0.18 22.79 2.99
CA THR A 441 0.03 21.38 3.32
C THR A 441 -1.18 20.71 3.97
N GLU A 442 -2.03 21.46 4.69
CA GLU A 442 -3.30 20.95 5.23
C GLU A 442 -4.39 20.72 4.16
N SER A 443 -4.28 21.26 2.94
CA SER A 443 -5.18 20.83 1.85
C SER A 443 -4.82 19.48 1.26
N GLY A 444 -3.58 19.02 1.40
CA GLY A 444 -3.13 17.81 0.73
C GLY A 444 -3.11 17.94 -0.80
N VAL A 445 -2.39 18.93 -1.35
CA VAL A 445 -2.25 19.09 -2.81
C VAL A 445 -0.77 19.17 -3.18
N GLU A 446 -0.02 18.08 -3.06
CA GLU A 446 1.37 18.01 -3.58
C GLU A 446 1.55 16.74 -4.40
N PHE A 447 1.38 15.59 -3.77
CA PHE A 447 1.24 14.28 -4.40
C PHE A 447 0.44 13.42 -3.43
N HIS A 448 -0.74 12.96 -3.83
CA HIS A 448 -1.64 12.19 -2.96
C HIS A 448 -2.23 11.03 -3.75
N ARG A 449 -2.09 9.81 -3.25
CA ARG A 449 -2.82 8.67 -3.80
C ARG A 449 -4.32 8.85 -3.53
N LEU A 450 -5.13 8.53 -4.54
CA LEU A 450 -6.58 8.67 -4.51
C LEU A 450 -7.23 7.32 -4.83
N SER A 451 -8.32 7.02 -4.14
CA SER A 451 -9.30 6.03 -4.56
C SER A 451 -10.50 6.76 -5.16
N LEU A 452 -10.92 6.38 -6.36
CA LEU A 452 -11.96 7.07 -7.14
C LEU A 452 -12.90 6.03 -7.76
N GLY A 453 -14.14 5.95 -7.25
CA GLY A 453 -15.10 4.92 -7.66
C GLY A 453 -14.68 3.49 -7.26
N ASP A 454 -15.30 2.50 -7.89
CA ASP A 454 -15.10 1.05 -7.68
C ASP A 454 -13.84 0.48 -8.38
N ASP A 455 -12.88 1.34 -8.70
CA ASP A 455 -11.77 1.01 -9.59
C ASP A 455 -10.50 0.68 -8.80
N SER A 456 -9.96 -0.53 -8.99
CA SER A 456 -8.71 -0.98 -8.37
C SER A 456 -7.46 -0.31 -8.95
N ARG A 457 -7.60 0.47 -10.04
CA ARG A 457 -6.50 1.22 -10.63
C ARG A 457 -5.99 2.30 -9.67
N PRO A 458 -4.68 2.35 -9.40
CA PRO A 458 -4.13 3.37 -8.51
C PRO A 458 -4.19 4.74 -9.19
N PHE A 459 -4.91 5.69 -8.59
CA PHE A 459 -4.88 7.09 -9.02
C PHE A 459 -4.03 7.92 -8.07
N PHE A 460 -3.45 9.00 -8.56
CA PHE A 460 -2.87 10.04 -7.72
C PHE A 460 -3.18 11.42 -8.27
N MET A 461 -3.19 12.40 -7.38
CA MET A 461 -3.43 13.80 -7.73
C MET A 461 -2.23 14.64 -7.33
N ARG A 462 -1.87 15.55 -8.24
CA ARG A 462 -0.82 16.55 -8.02
C ARG A 462 -1.08 17.81 -8.87
N PRO A 463 -0.43 18.94 -8.54
CA PRO A 463 -0.35 20.07 -9.45
C PRO A 463 0.21 19.66 -10.82
N LEU A 464 -0.32 20.27 -11.88
CA LEU A 464 0.25 20.17 -13.22
C LEU A 464 1.59 20.90 -13.29
N HIS A 465 2.52 20.35 -14.07
CA HIS A 465 3.87 20.89 -14.24
C HIS A 465 4.17 21.14 -15.72
N ALA A 466 5.13 22.02 -16.01
CA ALA A 466 5.60 22.24 -17.38
C ALA A 466 6.11 20.95 -18.05
N SER A 467 6.55 19.95 -17.28
CA SER A 467 6.91 18.62 -17.79
C SER A 467 5.73 17.80 -18.32
N ASP A 468 4.48 18.22 -18.07
CA ASP A 468 3.25 17.55 -18.51
C ASP A 468 2.76 18.01 -19.88
N ILE A 469 3.51 18.85 -20.60
CA ILE A 469 3.14 19.29 -21.96
C ILE A 469 2.71 18.10 -22.83
N ARG A 470 3.52 17.03 -22.84
CA ARG A 470 3.22 15.84 -23.64
C ARG A 470 1.99 15.09 -23.14
N ARG A 471 1.84 14.95 -21.81
CA ARG A 471 0.66 14.27 -21.21
C ARG A 471 -0.62 15.02 -21.49
N LEU A 472 -0.58 16.36 -21.47
CA LEU A 472 -1.74 17.17 -21.82
C LEU A 472 -2.08 17.05 -23.31
N GLN A 473 -1.08 16.97 -24.19
CA GLN A 473 -1.33 16.72 -25.62
C GLN A 473 -1.97 15.35 -25.84
N GLU A 474 -1.43 14.30 -25.22
CA GLU A 474 -2.00 12.94 -25.29
C GLU A 474 -3.42 12.89 -24.73
N PHE A 475 -3.63 13.53 -23.58
CA PHE A 475 -4.96 13.71 -22.99
C PHE A 475 -5.89 14.45 -23.94
N PHE A 476 -5.46 15.54 -24.58
CA PHE A 476 -6.26 16.27 -25.55
C PHE A 476 -6.71 15.39 -26.73
N TYR A 477 -5.77 14.67 -27.36
CA TYR A 477 -6.05 13.85 -28.54
C TYR A 477 -6.80 12.55 -28.23
N SER A 478 -6.93 12.17 -26.96
CA SER A 478 -7.69 10.99 -26.56
C SER A 478 -9.17 11.27 -26.30
N HIS A 479 -9.61 12.53 -26.36
CA HIS A 479 -11.01 12.91 -26.20
C HIS A 479 -11.82 12.82 -27.50
N SER A 480 -13.13 12.61 -27.37
CA SER A 480 -14.07 12.80 -28.47
C SER A 480 -14.16 14.27 -28.91
N GLU A 481 -14.58 14.49 -30.16
CA GLU A 481 -14.84 15.82 -30.71
C GLU A 481 -15.84 16.63 -29.85
N GLU A 482 -16.84 15.95 -29.30
CA GLU A 482 -17.84 16.54 -28.41
C GLU A 482 -17.17 17.12 -27.16
N THR A 483 -16.26 16.37 -26.53
CA THR A 483 -15.54 16.82 -25.33
C THR A 483 -14.61 17.99 -25.63
N ILE A 484 -13.91 17.95 -26.76
CA ILE A 484 -13.05 19.06 -27.20
C ILE A 484 -13.89 20.32 -27.41
N ARG A 485 -15.00 20.21 -28.16
CA ARG A 485 -15.91 21.33 -28.39
C ARG A 485 -16.47 21.88 -27.09
N ASN A 486 -16.92 21.00 -26.19
CA ASN A 486 -17.47 21.37 -24.88
C ASN A 486 -16.45 22.08 -23.98
N ARG A 487 -15.16 21.78 -24.14
CA ARG A 487 -14.08 22.40 -23.36
C ARG A 487 -13.61 23.74 -23.93
N TYR A 488 -13.45 23.82 -25.26
CA TYR A 488 -12.80 24.97 -25.89
C TYR A 488 -13.78 25.93 -26.58
N GLY A 489 -15.09 25.62 -26.57
CA GLY A 489 -16.14 26.42 -27.24
C GLY A 489 -16.26 26.15 -28.74
N TYR A 490 -15.21 25.60 -29.36
CA TYR A 490 -15.15 25.24 -30.77
C TYR A 490 -14.35 23.94 -30.97
N LEU A 491 -14.48 23.32 -32.14
CA LEU A 491 -13.69 22.15 -32.48
C LEU A 491 -12.24 22.58 -32.78
N ARG A 492 -11.34 22.27 -31.86
CA ARG A 492 -9.90 22.47 -32.02
C ARG A 492 -9.29 21.17 -32.54
N ASP A 493 -8.57 21.21 -33.64
CA ASP A 493 -7.98 20.02 -34.29
C ASP A 493 -6.56 19.70 -33.80
N SER A 494 -5.90 20.65 -33.13
CA SER A 494 -4.49 20.55 -32.79
C SER A 494 -4.15 21.18 -31.43
N MET A 495 -3.20 20.57 -30.73
CA MET A 495 -2.63 21.05 -29.46
C MET A 495 -1.11 21.24 -29.59
N PRO A 496 -0.63 22.36 -30.15
CA PRO A 496 0.81 22.67 -30.21
C PRO A 496 1.47 22.76 -28.83
N ALA A 497 2.78 22.56 -28.75
CA ALA A 497 3.50 22.45 -27.47
C ALA A 497 3.50 23.75 -26.64
N ASP A 498 3.53 24.90 -27.28
CA ASP A 498 3.42 26.23 -26.65
C ASP A 498 2.00 26.46 -26.10
N SER A 499 0.97 26.03 -26.83
CA SER A 499 -0.42 26.05 -26.38
C SER A 499 -0.64 25.12 -25.17
N ALA A 500 -0.10 23.91 -25.22
CA ALA A 500 -0.14 22.99 -24.09
C ALA A 500 0.62 23.56 -22.87
N TYR A 501 1.78 24.19 -23.09
CA TYR A 501 2.53 24.85 -22.02
C TYR A 501 1.71 25.92 -21.31
N LYS A 502 0.94 26.77 -22.02
CA LYS A 502 0.05 27.75 -21.38
C LYS A 502 -0.97 27.13 -20.41
N LEU A 503 -1.29 25.85 -20.59
CA LEU A 503 -2.27 25.12 -19.79
C LEU A 503 -1.67 24.29 -18.63
N VAL A 504 -0.35 24.06 -18.62
CA VAL A 504 0.36 23.30 -17.57
C VAL A 504 1.46 24.08 -16.86
N GLY A 505 2.04 25.09 -17.51
CA GLY A 505 3.02 26.04 -16.96
C GLY A 505 2.33 27.18 -16.21
N VAL A 506 1.46 26.79 -15.28
CA VAL A 506 0.66 27.71 -14.47
C VAL A 506 1.47 28.16 -13.27
N ASP A 507 1.41 29.44 -12.92
CA ASP A 507 1.90 29.91 -11.62
C ASP A 507 0.95 29.41 -10.53
N GLN A 508 1.31 28.25 -9.97
CA GLN A 508 0.56 27.57 -8.91
C GLN A 508 0.42 28.40 -7.63
N SER A 509 1.13 29.53 -7.46
CA SER A 509 1.00 30.42 -6.31
C SER A 509 -0.13 31.44 -6.46
N VAL A 510 -0.48 31.80 -7.71
CA VAL A 510 -1.56 32.72 -8.05
C VAL A 510 -2.79 31.92 -8.45
N ASP A 511 -2.65 31.16 -9.53
CA ASP A 511 -3.64 30.26 -10.09
C ASP A 511 -3.46 28.85 -9.51
N LEU A 512 -4.31 27.90 -9.93
CA LEU A 512 -4.14 26.50 -9.57
C LEU A 512 -4.57 25.59 -10.71
N ALA A 513 -3.71 24.64 -11.06
CA ALA A 513 -4.02 23.61 -12.03
C ALA A 513 -3.64 22.24 -11.46
N LEU A 514 -4.65 21.39 -11.26
CA LEU A 514 -4.51 20.04 -10.69
C LEU A 514 -4.84 18.98 -11.74
N GLY A 515 -4.07 17.90 -11.73
CA GLY A 515 -4.32 16.71 -12.54
C GLY A 515 -4.55 15.48 -11.66
N ILE A 516 -5.48 14.63 -12.06
CA ILE A 516 -5.58 13.24 -11.57
C ILE A 516 -4.97 12.34 -12.62
N PHE A 517 -4.03 11.49 -12.18
CA PHE A 517 -3.28 10.57 -13.00
C PHE A 517 -3.59 9.13 -12.58
N GLU A 518 -3.83 8.25 -13.54
CA GLU A 518 -3.91 6.79 -13.35
C GLU A 518 -2.51 6.21 -13.45
N GLU A 519 -1.99 5.58 -12.40
CA GLU A 519 -0.72 4.87 -12.39
C GLU A 519 -0.90 3.49 -13.04
N ARG A 520 -0.21 3.26 -14.16
CA ARG A 520 0.10 1.91 -14.67
C ARG A 520 1.58 1.63 -14.36
N GLY A 521 1.98 0.39 -14.08
CA GLY A 521 3.38 -0.08 -14.06
C GLY A 521 4.47 0.82 -13.44
N VAL A 522 5.70 0.77 -13.97
CA VAL A 522 6.87 1.49 -13.43
C VAL A 522 7.45 2.46 -14.46
N GLY A 523 7.28 3.75 -14.19
CA GLY A 523 8.14 4.82 -14.73
C GLY A 523 7.89 5.28 -16.17
N ARG A 524 6.66 5.21 -16.67
CA ARG A 524 6.16 6.09 -17.76
C ARG A 524 4.64 6.21 -17.83
N GLU A 525 3.95 5.64 -16.87
CA GLU A 525 2.66 5.04 -17.12
C GLU A 525 1.55 5.73 -16.32
N SER A 526 1.79 6.98 -15.89
CA SER A 526 0.77 7.80 -15.27
C SER A 526 -0.06 8.53 -16.35
N LEU A 527 -1.24 8.01 -16.68
CA LEU A 527 -2.13 8.61 -17.67
C LEU A 527 -2.91 9.76 -17.04
N LEU A 528 -2.85 10.96 -17.62
CA LEU A 528 -3.67 12.08 -17.16
C LEU A 528 -5.13 11.77 -17.49
N ARG A 529 -5.99 11.69 -16.47
CA ARG A 529 -7.41 11.32 -16.62
C ARG A 529 -8.37 12.47 -16.36
N SER A 530 -7.95 13.47 -15.61
CA SER A 530 -8.73 14.69 -15.48
C SER A 530 -7.87 15.88 -15.09
N VAL A 531 -8.36 17.06 -15.44
CA VAL A 531 -7.75 18.34 -15.09
C VAL A 531 -8.79 19.27 -14.53
N GLY A 532 -8.48 19.91 -13.41
CA GLY A 532 -9.26 20.99 -12.82
C GLY A 532 -8.38 22.22 -12.66
N ARG A 533 -8.91 23.39 -13.02
CA ARG A 533 -8.19 24.66 -12.91
C ARG A 533 -9.06 25.72 -12.27
N PHE A 534 -8.41 26.67 -11.59
CA PHE A 534 -8.95 28.01 -11.43
C PHE A 534 -7.94 29.06 -11.88
N TYR A 535 -8.43 30.15 -12.47
CA TYR A 535 -7.68 31.35 -12.82
C TYR A 535 -8.22 32.51 -12.00
N ARG A 536 -7.34 33.20 -11.27
CA ARG A 536 -7.76 34.27 -10.36
C ARG A 536 -8.03 35.57 -11.14
N ASP A 537 -9.14 36.22 -10.82
CA ASP A 537 -9.53 37.47 -11.48
C ASP A 537 -8.63 38.64 -11.01
N ALA A 538 -8.58 39.72 -11.79
CA ALA A 538 -7.70 40.86 -11.52
C ALA A 538 -7.95 41.55 -10.16
N GLU A 539 -9.20 41.52 -9.67
CA GLU A 539 -9.62 42.06 -8.37
C GLU A 539 -9.34 41.10 -7.20
N GLY A 540 -9.05 39.82 -7.52
CA GLY A 540 -8.59 38.81 -6.58
C GLY A 540 -9.65 38.16 -5.69
N GLU A 541 -10.92 38.57 -5.78
CA GLU A 541 -12.01 38.05 -4.93
C GLU A 541 -12.78 36.87 -5.54
N GLU A 542 -12.71 36.68 -6.85
CA GLU A 542 -13.32 35.58 -7.59
C GLU A 542 -12.28 34.89 -8.51
N ALA A 543 -12.64 33.72 -9.03
CA ALA A 543 -11.82 32.98 -9.99
C ALA A 543 -12.67 32.20 -11.00
N GLU A 544 -12.27 32.23 -12.27
CA GLU A 544 -12.81 31.36 -13.32
C GLU A 544 -12.41 29.90 -13.02
N ILE A 545 -13.33 28.94 -13.17
CA ILE A 545 -13.04 27.51 -13.00
C ILE A 545 -13.35 26.67 -14.22
N ALA A 546 -12.57 25.60 -14.36
CA ALA A 546 -12.47 24.87 -15.60
C ALA A 546 -12.15 23.38 -15.34
N PHE A 547 -12.95 22.46 -15.89
CA PHE A 547 -12.73 21.02 -15.75
C PHE A 547 -12.71 20.30 -17.10
N VAL A 548 -11.91 19.24 -17.18
CA VAL A 548 -11.96 18.23 -18.25
C VAL A 548 -11.74 16.87 -17.61
N VAL A 549 -12.58 15.89 -17.96
CA VAL A 549 -12.44 14.50 -17.52
C VAL A 549 -12.43 13.62 -18.76
N HIS A 550 -11.47 12.70 -18.83
CA HIS A 550 -11.36 11.72 -19.90
C HIS A 550 -12.64 10.92 -20.05
N ASP A 551 -13.03 10.62 -21.29
CA ASP A 551 -14.32 10.00 -21.59
C ASP A 551 -14.49 8.63 -20.91
N GLU A 552 -13.43 7.82 -20.90
CA GLU A 552 -13.39 6.50 -20.23
C GLU A 552 -13.52 6.55 -18.69
N THR A 553 -13.18 7.68 -18.07
CA THR A 553 -13.17 7.83 -16.60
C THR A 553 -14.22 8.82 -16.11
N ARG A 554 -15.22 9.11 -16.95
CA ARG A 554 -16.40 9.88 -16.55
C ARG A 554 -17.17 9.12 -15.48
N ARG A 555 -17.92 9.88 -14.66
CA ARG A 555 -18.77 9.36 -13.58
C ARG A 555 -18.02 8.66 -12.42
N MET A 556 -16.69 8.64 -12.41
CA MET A 556 -15.86 8.19 -11.27
C MET A 556 -15.63 9.28 -10.20
N GLY A 557 -16.38 10.39 -10.23
CA GLY A 557 -16.25 11.48 -9.26
C GLY A 557 -15.01 12.40 -9.41
N MET A 558 -14.18 12.22 -10.44
CA MET A 558 -12.94 12.98 -10.66
C MET A 558 -13.10 14.50 -10.63
N ALA A 559 -14.03 15.06 -11.42
CA ALA A 559 -14.29 16.49 -11.44
C ALA A 559 -14.76 17.01 -10.07
N SER A 560 -15.52 16.21 -9.32
CA SER A 560 -16.01 16.57 -7.98
C SER A 560 -14.90 16.53 -6.94
N ARG A 561 -13.93 15.61 -7.09
CA ARG A 561 -12.74 15.58 -6.25
C ARG A 561 -11.85 16.79 -6.54
N LEU A 562 -11.55 17.06 -7.81
CA LEU A 562 -10.80 18.24 -8.22
C LEU A 562 -11.45 19.53 -7.71
N PHE A 563 -12.76 19.70 -7.88
CA PHE A 563 -13.45 20.92 -7.46
C PHE A 563 -13.36 21.15 -5.94
N ARG A 564 -13.47 20.07 -5.14
CA ARG A 564 -13.27 20.13 -3.69
C ARG A 564 -11.88 20.67 -3.33
N GLU A 565 -10.84 20.14 -3.97
CA GLU A 565 -9.46 20.53 -3.66
C GLU A 565 -9.16 21.96 -4.12
N LEU A 566 -9.64 22.34 -5.31
CA LEU A 566 -9.58 23.73 -5.79
C LEU A 566 -10.27 24.68 -4.80
N ALA A 567 -11.44 24.33 -4.26
CA ALA A 567 -12.18 25.15 -3.29
C ALA A 567 -11.45 25.30 -1.95
N LYS A 568 -10.77 24.24 -1.46
CA LYS A 568 -9.97 24.31 -0.23
C LYS A 568 -8.82 25.31 -0.38
N VAL A 569 -8.12 25.26 -1.51
CA VAL A 569 -7.00 26.19 -1.79
C VAL A 569 -7.53 27.60 -2.00
N ALA A 570 -8.61 27.77 -2.77
CA ALA A 570 -9.26 29.06 -3.01
C ALA A 570 -9.66 29.77 -1.71
N LYS A 571 -10.29 29.05 -0.75
CA LYS A 571 -10.65 29.61 0.57
C LYS A 571 -9.44 30.15 1.30
N ARG A 572 -8.30 29.44 1.30
CA ARG A 572 -7.08 29.89 1.98
C ARG A 572 -6.43 31.09 1.28
N ARG A 573 -6.60 31.21 -0.03
CA ARG A 573 -6.13 32.35 -0.82
C ARG A 573 -7.07 33.57 -0.78
N GLY A 574 -8.16 33.48 -0.01
CA GLY A 574 -9.14 34.57 0.12
C GLY A 574 -10.08 34.72 -1.08
N ILE A 575 -10.11 33.74 -1.99
CA ILE A 575 -11.07 33.71 -3.10
C ILE A 575 -12.44 33.33 -2.54
N ARG A 576 -13.46 34.17 -2.79
CA ARG A 576 -14.81 34.07 -2.21
C ARG A 576 -15.81 33.44 -3.16
N GLY A 577 -15.61 33.63 -4.46
CA GLY A 577 -16.49 33.14 -5.53
C GLY A 577 -15.73 32.39 -6.61
N PHE A 578 -16.44 31.49 -7.29
CA PHE A 578 -16.04 30.89 -8.54
C PHE A 578 -17.08 31.21 -9.61
N TRP A 579 -16.64 31.34 -10.85
CA TRP A 579 -17.54 31.39 -12.00
C TRP A 579 -17.05 30.49 -13.13
N ALA A 580 -17.96 30.08 -14.00
CA ALA A 580 -17.62 29.26 -15.17
C ALA A 580 -18.60 29.48 -16.32
N GLU A 581 -18.08 29.50 -17.53
CA GLU A 581 -18.84 29.50 -18.78
C GLU A 581 -19.06 28.07 -19.27
N VAL A 582 -20.31 27.74 -19.62
CA VAL A 582 -20.72 26.39 -20.02
C VAL A 582 -21.63 26.47 -21.24
N LEU A 583 -21.26 25.76 -22.31
CA LEU A 583 -22.13 25.61 -23.49
C LEU A 583 -23.49 25.00 -23.09
N PRO A 584 -24.64 25.47 -23.61
CA PRO A 584 -25.97 24.96 -23.23
C PRO A 584 -26.16 23.46 -23.47
N GLY A 585 -25.40 22.87 -24.39
CA GLY A 585 -25.40 21.42 -24.66
C GLY A 585 -24.65 20.57 -23.62
N ASN A 586 -23.77 21.17 -22.81
CA ASN A 586 -22.93 20.46 -21.84
C ASN A 586 -23.66 20.27 -20.50
N ARG A 587 -24.78 19.53 -20.53
CA ARG A 587 -25.59 19.22 -19.34
C ARG A 587 -24.80 18.62 -18.17
N PRO A 588 -23.85 17.67 -18.38
CA PRO A 588 -23.09 17.09 -17.27
C PRO A 588 -22.28 18.13 -16.48
N MET A 589 -21.78 19.17 -17.15
CA MET A 589 -21.03 20.25 -16.50
C MET A 589 -21.97 21.19 -15.75
N GLY A 590 -23.11 21.56 -16.34
CA GLY A 590 -24.15 22.33 -15.67
C GLY A 590 -24.64 21.66 -14.40
N GLU A 591 -24.99 20.37 -14.46
CA GLU A 591 -25.41 19.56 -13.31
C GLU A 591 -24.35 19.51 -12.20
N LEU A 592 -23.05 19.42 -12.56
CA LEU A 592 -21.97 19.47 -11.57
C LEU A 592 -21.96 20.80 -10.82
N PHE A 593 -22.07 21.92 -11.52
CA PHE A 593 -22.05 23.25 -10.91
C PHE A 593 -23.29 23.53 -10.07
N GLU A 594 -24.48 23.15 -10.55
CA GLU A 594 -25.74 23.25 -9.81
C GLU A 594 -25.68 22.46 -8.50
N ARG A 595 -25.13 21.25 -8.53
CA ARG A 595 -24.92 20.43 -7.32
C ARG A 595 -24.03 21.11 -6.28
N PHE A 596 -23.11 21.97 -6.71
CA PHE A 596 -22.26 22.77 -5.81
C PHE A 596 -22.79 24.19 -5.58
N GLY A 597 -24.10 24.40 -5.79
CA GLY A 597 -24.80 25.65 -5.50
C GLY A 597 -24.66 26.72 -6.59
N GLY A 598 -24.24 26.33 -7.78
CA GLY A 598 -24.20 27.18 -8.96
C GLY A 598 -25.59 27.57 -9.44
N LYS A 599 -25.74 28.82 -9.87
CA LYS A 599 -26.94 29.30 -10.55
C LYS A 599 -26.58 29.67 -11.98
N ALA A 600 -27.35 29.16 -12.94
CA ALA A 600 -27.19 29.48 -14.34
C ALA A 600 -27.80 30.84 -14.66
N GLU A 601 -27.02 31.70 -15.29
CA GLU A 601 -27.44 32.95 -15.92
C GLU A 601 -27.08 32.87 -17.41
N ARG A 602 -27.89 33.45 -18.30
CA ARG A 602 -27.51 33.52 -19.72
C ARG A 602 -26.40 34.55 -19.89
N SER A 603 -25.39 34.21 -20.69
CA SER A 603 -24.38 35.18 -21.08
C SER A 603 -25.01 36.36 -21.85
N PRO A 604 -24.39 37.55 -21.86
CA PRO A 604 -24.90 38.72 -22.57
C PRO A 604 -25.14 38.47 -24.07
N ASP A 605 -24.31 37.61 -24.67
CA ASP A 605 -24.38 37.25 -26.09
C ASP A 605 -25.33 36.06 -26.36
N GLY A 606 -25.85 35.41 -25.31
CA GLY A 606 -26.90 34.38 -25.37
C GLY A 606 -26.43 32.97 -25.73
N ASP A 607 -25.17 32.80 -26.11
CA ASP A 607 -24.61 31.53 -26.60
C ASP A 607 -24.18 30.57 -25.48
N GLU A 608 -24.03 31.06 -24.24
CA GLU A 608 -23.49 30.30 -23.10
C GLU A 608 -24.28 30.50 -21.80
N LEU A 609 -24.11 29.55 -20.87
CA LEU A 609 -24.61 29.63 -19.50
C LEU A 609 -23.46 29.95 -18.55
N ILE A 610 -23.58 31.05 -17.81
CA ILE A 610 -22.64 31.45 -16.77
C ILE A 610 -23.13 30.90 -15.44
N TYR A 611 -22.29 30.11 -14.78
CA TYR A 611 -22.54 29.60 -13.44
C TYR A 611 -21.70 30.37 -12.43
N ARG A 612 -22.34 30.88 -11.36
CA ARG A 612 -21.66 31.52 -10.21
C ARG A 612 -21.83 30.70 -8.94
N MET A 613 -20.73 30.38 -8.26
CA MET A 613 -20.70 29.60 -7.02
C MET A 613 -19.94 30.34 -5.92
N LYS A 614 -20.39 30.23 -4.66
CA LYS A 614 -19.62 30.71 -3.50
C LYS A 614 -18.68 29.61 -3.01
N VAL A 615 -17.40 29.91 -2.81
CA VAL A 615 -16.39 28.96 -2.30
C VAL A 615 -16.83 28.34 -0.97
N ALA A 616 -17.41 29.13 -0.07
CA ALA A 616 -17.95 28.65 1.20
C ALA A 616 -19.13 27.67 1.03
N THR A 617 -19.94 27.84 -0.01
CA THR A 617 -21.03 26.93 -0.35
C THR A 617 -20.49 25.63 -0.91
N VAL A 618 -19.51 25.69 -1.83
CA VAL A 618 -18.82 24.49 -2.35
C VAL A 618 -18.21 23.69 -1.19
N LEU A 619 -17.54 24.34 -0.24
CA LEU A 619 -16.95 23.67 0.92
C LEU A 619 -17.99 23.14 1.92
N ARG A 620 -19.17 23.78 2.04
CA ARG A 620 -20.24 23.33 2.93
C ARG A 620 -21.00 22.13 2.36
N LEU A 621 -21.34 22.18 1.07
CA LEU A 621 -21.98 21.09 0.34
C LEU A 621 -21.04 19.89 0.14
N THR A 622 -19.78 20.03 0.53
CA THR A 622 -18.78 18.96 0.54
C THR A 622 -18.44 18.48 1.95
N ALA A 623 -18.75 19.26 2.99
CA ALA A 623 -18.61 18.88 4.41
C ALA A 623 -19.90 18.31 5.01
N GLY A 624 -21.07 18.64 4.43
CA GLY A 624 -22.32 17.94 4.67
C GLY A 624 -22.62 17.06 3.47
N GLY A 625 -22.59 15.73 3.66
CA GLY A 625 -23.22 14.81 2.74
C GLY A 625 -24.64 15.31 2.46
N ALA A 626 -25.01 15.40 1.18
CA ALA A 626 -26.27 15.97 0.77
C ALA A 626 -27.43 15.23 1.48
N LYS A 627 -28.08 15.89 2.44
CA LYS A 627 -29.41 15.50 2.87
C LYS A 627 -30.34 15.62 1.66
N PRO A 628 -31.06 14.55 1.26
CA PRO A 628 -32.10 14.66 0.25
C PRO A 628 -33.13 15.68 0.71
N SER A 629 -33.60 16.49 -0.23
CA SER A 629 -34.66 17.45 0.01
C SER A 629 -35.93 16.71 0.44
N SER A 630 -36.27 16.81 1.73
CA SER A 630 -37.52 16.31 2.27
C SER A 630 -38.67 17.17 1.72
N LYS A 631 -39.26 16.77 0.58
CA LYS A 631 -40.69 16.99 0.39
C LYS A 631 -41.38 16.07 1.40
N LYS A 632 -41.93 16.67 2.46
CA LYS A 632 -42.84 15.98 3.40
C LYS A 632 -44.04 15.45 2.63
N SER A 633 -43.95 14.19 2.21
CA SER A 633 -45.08 13.30 2.01
C SER A 633 -45.23 12.56 3.33
N ALA A 634 -46.36 12.72 4.02
CA ALA A 634 -46.65 11.96 5.23
C ALA A 634 -46.67 10.46 4.86
N SER A 635 -45.70 9.66 5.33
CA SER A 635 -45.65 8.23 5.00
C SER A 635 -46.67 7.46 5.84
N ALA A 636 -47.47 6.66 5.14
CA ALA A 636 -48.27 5.62 5.74
C ALA A 636 -47.35 4.55 6.37
N LYS A 637 -47.80 3.93 7.46
CA LYS A 637 -47.05 2.88 8.16
C LYS A 637 -46.92 1.65 7.22
N VAL A 638 -45.69 1.22 6.91
CA VAL A 638 -45.39 0.08 6.02
C VAL A 638 -45.87 -1.23 6.68
N THR A 639 -46.55 -2.08 5.92
CA THR A 639 -47.00 -3.39 6.43
C THR A 639 -45.87 -4.42 6.37
N ILE A 640 -45.44 -4.93 7.52
CA ILE A 640 -44.35 -5.94 7.60
C ILE A 640 -44.90 -7.33 7.95
N GLY A 641 -44.39 -8.35 7.27
CA GLY A 641 -44.57 -9.76 7.59
C GLY A 641 -43.47 -10.28 8.50
N TRP A 642 -43.78 -11.28 9.31
CA TRP A 642 -42.81 -11.93 10.20
C TRP A 642 -43.08 -13.43 10.29
N HIS A 643 -42.01 -14.23 10.32
CA HIS A 643 -42.09 -15.68 10.54
C HIS A 643 -41.09 -16.14 11.60
N GLY A 644 -41.56 -16.97 12.52
CA GLY A 644 -40.76 -17.78 13.44
C GLY A 644 -41.59 -18.97 13.90
N SER A 645 -40.93 -20.10 14.21
CA SER A 645 -41.62 -21.35 14.60
C SER A 645 -40.81 -22.12 15.64
N GLU A 646 -41.48 -22.71 16.63
CA GLU A 646 -40.82 -23.62 17.58
C GLU A 646 -40.33 -24.90 16.91
N GLU A 647 -40.80 -25.23 15.70
CA GLU A 647 -40.36 -26.41 14.95
C GLU A 647 -38.85 -26.42 14.70
N TYR A 648 -38.23 -25.23 14.58
CA TYR A 648 -36.78 -25.10 14.36
C TYR A 648 -35.93 -25.51 15.57
N LEU A 649 -36.55 -25.63 16.76
CA LEU A 649 -35.89 -26.15 17.96
C LEU A 649 -35.62 -27.66 17.86
N ARG A 650 -36.30 -28.38 16.94
CA ARG A 650 -36.11 -29.82 16.72
C ARG A 650 -34.79 -30.16 16.04
N HIS A 651 -34.16 -29.23 15.34
CA HIS A 651 -32.84 -29.44 14.72
C HIS A 651 -31.71 -29.47 15.78
N ALA A 652 -31.77 -30.38 16.76
CA ALA A 652 -30.87 -30.39 17.91
C ALA A 652 -29.60 -31.21 17.62
N THR A 653 -28.59 -30.54 17.07
CA THR A 653 -27.34 -31.15 16.55
C THR A 653 -26.27 -31.45 17.61
N GLY A 654 -26.56 -31.18 18.89
CA GLY A 654 -25.70 -31.54 20.03
C GLY A 654 -25.32 -30.37 20.94
N PRO A 655 -24.86 -30.63 22.17
CA PRO A 655 -24.64 -29.60 23.20
C PRO A 655 -23.38 -28.75 22.99
N ASN A 656 -22.46 -29.17 22.11
CA ASN A 656 -21.20 -28.47 21.86
C ASN A 656 -21.23 -27.60 20.59
N GLU A 657 -22.35 -27.60 19.86
CA GLU A 657 -22.49 -26.80 18.64
C GLU A 657 -22.86 -25.35 18.99
N VAL A 658 -22.18 -24.41 18.35
CA VAL A 658 -22.45 -22.97 18.47
C VAL A 658 -23.79 -22.61 17.79
N GLU A 659 -24.14 -23.32 16.72
CA GLU A 659 -25.47 -23.30 16.12
C GLU A 659 -26.37 -24.29 16.90
N ASN A 660 -27.18 -23.78 17.83
CA ASN A 660 -27.97 -24.63 18.75
C ASN A 660 -29.39 -24.10 19.00
N PRO A 661 -30.32 -24.94 19.50
CA PRO A 661 -31.70 -24.52 19.77
C PRO A 661 -31.86 -23.37 20.78
N GLU A 662 -30.92 -23.18 21.71
CA GLU A 662 -31.06 -22.14 22.74
C GLU A 662 -30.92 -20.74 22.16
N ARG A 663 -29.96 -20.54 21.23
CA ARG A 663 -29.84 -19.25 20.54
C ARG A 663 -31.14 -18.86 19.83
N TYR A 664 -31.82 -19.84 19.22
CA TYR A 664 -33.07 -19.62 18.51
C TYR A 664 -34.24 -19.37 19.47
N ARG A 665 -34.27 -20.05 20.62
CA ARG A 665 -35.29 -19.83 21.66
C ARG A 665 -35.27 -18.38 22.18
N VAL A 666 -34.08 -17.85 22.46
CA VAL A 666 -33.90 -16.45 22.91
C VAL A 666 -34.33 -15.46 21.81
N LEU A 667 -33.92 -15.73 20.57
CA LEU A 667 -34.32 -14.94 19.40
C LEU A 667 -35.83 -14.91 19.18
N LEU A 668 -36.47 -16.09 19.16
CA LEU A 668 -37.90 -16.25 18.89
C LEU A 668 -38.73 -15.46 19.91
N ALA A 669 -38.43 -15.62 21.21
CA ALA A 669 -39.14 -14.90 22.27
C ALA A 669 -39.01 -13.36 22.13
N ALA A 670 -37.83 -12.88 21.73
CA ALA A 670 -37.59 -11.45 21.52
C ALA A 670 -38.37 -10.90 20.31
N LEU A 671 -38.33 -11.63 19.18
CA LEU A 671 -38.98 -11.21 17.94
C LEU A 671 -40.49 -11.36 17.97
N GLU A 672 -41.05 -12.40 18.60
CA GLU A 672 -42.51 -12.50 18.80
C GLU A 672 -43.05 -11.31 19.60
N LYS A 673 -42.35 -10.95 20.68
CA LYS A 673 -42.70 -9.79 21.51
C LYS A 673 -42.64 -8.50 20.71
N GLU A 674 -41.63 -8.32 19.88
CA GLU A 674 -41.47 -7.10 19.09
C GLU A 674 -42.43 -7.05 17.89
N ALA A 675 -42.59 -8.14 17.14
CA ALA A 675 -43.55 -8.29 16.05
C ALA A 675 -44.97 -7.93 16.50
N LYS A 676 -45.39 -8.41 17.68
CA LYS A 676 -46.68 -8.04 18.28
C LYS A 676 -46.82 -6.55 18.58
N LYS A 677 -45.75 -5.88 19.02
CA LYS A 677 -45.77 -4.41 19.25
C LYS A 677 -45.84 -3.63 17.94
N LEU A 678 -45.12 -4.09 16.91
CA LEU A 678 -45.10 -3.44 15.60
C LEU A 678 -46.40 -3.68 14.82
N GLY A 679 -47.17 -4.71 15.20
CA GLY A 679 -48.34 -5.15 14.45
C GLY A 679 -47.95 -5.88 13.17
N ALA A 680 -46.81 -6.60 13.19
CA ALA A 680 -46.35 -7.39 12.06
C ALA A 680 -47.31 -8.57 11.79
N VAL A 681 -47.52 -8.87 10.51
CA VAL A 681 -48.42 -9.94 10.07
C VAL A 681 -47.68 -11.28 10.17
N PRO A 682 -48.17 -12.25 10.98
CA PRO A 682 -47.55 -13.56 11.03
C PRO A 682 -47.73 -14.29 9.69
N LEU A 683 -46.62 -14.81 9.15
CA LEU A 683 -46.62 -15.59 7.92
C LEU A 683 -46.64 -17.09 8.26
N PRO A 684 -47.51 -17.89 7.60
CA PRO A 684 -47.61 -19.32 7.88
C PRO A 684 -46.32 -20.03 7.46
N ASN A 685 -46.10 -21.23 8.02
CA ASN A 685 -45.04 -22.11 7.52
C ASN A 685 -45.56 -22.97 6.37
N ARG A 686 -44.67 -23.38 5.47
CA ARG A 686 -44.92 -24.47 4.53
C ARG A 686 -43.65 -25.29 4.36
N GLU A 687 -43.80 -26.58 4.11
CA GLU A 687 -42.68 -27.40 3.69
C GLU A 687 -42.35 -27.13 2.21
N ILE A 688 -41.06 -26.98 1.90
CA ILE A 688 -40.60 -26.87 0.52
C ILE A 688 -40.70 -28.23 -0.19
N ARG A 689 -41.14 -28.24 -1.44
CA ARG A 689 -41.19 -29.47 -2.25
C ARG A 689 -39.84 -29.79 -2.87
N ARG A 690 -39.62 -31.06 -3.21
CA ARG A 690 -38.37 -31.49 -3.85
C ARG A 690 -38.12 -30.79 -5.18
N GLU A 691 -39.16 -30.54 -5.98
CA GLU A 691 -39.05 -29.82 -7.25
C GLU A 691 -38.56 -28.38 -7.06
N GLU A 692 -38.93 -27.75 -5.94
CA GLU A 692 -38.47 -26.40 -5.58
C GLU A 692 -37.01 -26.42 -5.09
N LEU A 693 -36.60 -27.46 -4.35
CA LEU A 693 -35.19 -27.64 -3.95
C LEU A 693 -34.26 -27.82 -5.16
N LEU A 694 -34.73 -28.53 -6.20
CA LEU A 694 -33.98 -28.78 -7.43
C LEU A 694 -33.66 -27.51 -8.24
N ARG A 695 -34.27 -26.36 -7.90
CA ARG A 695 -33.97 -25.06 -8.52
C ARG A 695 -32.57 -24.54 -8.21
N CYS A 696 -32.00 -24.97 -7.07
CA CYS A 696 -30.69 -24.53 -6.60
C CYS A 696 -29.73 -25.70 -6.33
N HIS A 697 -30.27 -26.89 -6.03
CA HIS A 697 -29.48 -28.04 -5.60
C HIS A 697 -29.58 -29.21 -6.58
N ALA A 698 -28.46 -29.89 -6.80
CA ALA A 698 -28.41 -31.07 -7.63
C ALA A 698 -29.17 -32.24 -6.98
N ALA A 699 -29.85 -33.05 -7.79
CA ALA A 699 -30.64 -34.18 -7.31
C ALA A 699 -29.82 -35.14 -6.42
N HIS A 700 -28.56 -35.39 -6.80
CA HIS A 700 -27.67 -36.28 -6.05
C HIS A 700 -27.30 -35.73 -4.67
N TYR A 701 -27.27 -34.40 -4.50
CA TYR A 701 -27.02 -33.78 -3.20
C TYR A 701 -28.25 -33.90 -2.29
N LEU A 702 -29.46 -33.72 -2.84
CA LEU A 702 -30.69 -33.95 -2.08
C LEU A 702 -30.81 -35.40 -1.59
N ASP A 703 -30.43 -36.36 -2.45
CA ASP A 703 -30.38 -37.79 -2.07
C ASP A 703 -29.34 -38.05 -0.98
N LEU A 704 -28.18 -37.39 -1.05
CA LEU A 704 -27.14 -37.49 -0.04
C LEU A 704 -27.63 -36.99 1.33
N VAL A 705 -28.26 -35.81 1.39
CA VAL A 705 -28.81 -35.26 2.64
C VAL A 705 -29.82 -36.23 3.24
N HIS A 706 -30.73 -36.76 2.41
CA HIS A 706 -31.71 -37.73 2.85
C HIS A 706 -31.06 -39.00 3.43
N ILE A 707 -30.08 -39.57 2.72
CA ILE A 707 -29.35 -40.77 3.17
C ILE A 707 -28.61 -40.50 4.48
N ASP A 708 -27.94 -39.36 4.62
CA ASP A 708 -27.16 -39.04 5.82
C ASP A 708 -28.07 -38.90 7.05
N VAL A 709 -29.21 -38.22 6.90
CA VAL A 709 -30.21 -38.07 7.97
C VAL A 709 -30.86 -39.41 8.33
N GLU A 710 -31.30 -40.19 7.35
CA GLU A 710 -31.89 -41.53 7.57
C GLU A 710 -30.89 -42.52 8.20
N SER A 711 -29.59 -42.36 7.90
CA SER A 711 -28.53 -43.15 8.50
C SER A 711 -28.15 -42.72 9.93
N LEU A 712 -28.81 -41.68 10.46
CA LEU A 712 -28.53 -41.07 11.77
C LEU A 712 -27.07 -40.63 11.89
N ALA A 713 -26.48 -40.10 10.81
CA ALA A 713 -25.15 -39.53 10.88
C ALA A 713 -25.14 -38.25 11.73
N ASP A 714 -24.06 -37.99 12.45
CA ASP A 714 -23.94 -36.77 13.27
C ASP A 714 -23.63 -35.52 12.42
N ARG A 715 -23.09 -35.71 11.21
CA ARG A 715 -22.71 -34.65 10.26
C ARG A 715 -22.97 -35.11 8.82
N LEU A 716 -23.23 -34.16 7.92
CA LEU A 716 -23.27 -34.44 6.48
C LEU A 716 -21.90 -34.95 6.01
N ARG A 717 -21.89 -35.96 5.14
CA ARG A 717 -20.64 -36.51 4.56
C ARG A 717 -19.89 -35.51 3.67
N THR A 718 -20.52 -34.38 3.36
CA THR A 718 -19.89 -33.26 2.64
C THR A 718 -18.93 -32.44 3.51
N GLY A 719 -18.87 -32.68 4.82
CA GLY A 719 -17.84 -32.12 5.69
C GLY A 719 -18.31 -31.78 7.09
N ASP A 720 -18.49 -30.49 7.35
CA ASP A 720 -18.51 -29.87 8.68
C ASP A 720 -19.91 -29.44 9.14
N THR A 721 -20.97 -29.90 8.50
CA THR A 721 -22.35 -29.52 8.84
C THR A 721 -22.97 -30.54 9.79
N PRO A 722 -23.21 -30.20 11.07
CA PRO A 722 -23.90 -31.06 12.02
C PRO A 722 -25.35 -31.33 11.59
N ILE A 723 -25.82 -32.57 11.80
CA ILE A 723 -27.21 -32.95 11.55
C ILE A 723 -27.76 -33.84 12.68
N CYS A 724 -29.08 -33.95 12.74
CA CYS A 724 -29.83 -34.86 13.60
C CYS A 724 -30.98 -35.48 12.77
N ALA A 725 -31.76 -36.38 13.38
CA ALA A 725 -32.85 -37.09 12.70
C ALA A 725 -33.89 -36.14 12.08
N GLU A 726 -34.11 -34.97 12.69
CA GLU A 726 -35.08 -33.97 12.24
C GLU A 726 -34.48 -32.94 11.26
N SER A 727 -33.18 -32.99 10.97
CA SER A 727 -32.49 -31.98 10.17
C SER A 727 -33.10 -31.75 8.80
N GLU A 728 -33.41 -32.82 8.06
CA GLU A 728 -33.94 -32.68 6.70
C GLU A 728 -35.34 -32.03 6.73
N GLU A 729 -36.22 -32.49 7.61
CA GLU A 729 -37.57 -31.95 7.78
C GLU A 729 -37.52 -30.47 8.17
N VAL A 730 -36.71 -30.13 9.17
CA VAL A 730 -36.59 -28.76 9.67
C VAL A 730 -35.95 -27.82 8.63
N ALA A 731 -34.94 -28.29 7.89
CA ALA A 731 -34.34 -27.52 6.80
C ALA A 731 -35.33 -27.27 5.65
N LYS A 732 -36.23 -28.24 5.35
CA LYS A 732 -37.31 -28.04 4.38
C LYS A 732 -38.34 -27.00 4.84
N LEU A 733 -38.65 -26.96 6.12
CA LEU A 733 -39.50 -25.92 6.72
C LEU A 733 -38.82 -24.54 6.65
N ALA A 734 -37.52 -24.45 6.96
CA ALA A 734 -36.76 -23.20 6.90
C ALA A 734 -36.76 -22.60 5.49
N ALA A 735 -36.46 -23.42 4.48
CA ALA A 735 -36.50 -23.01 3.09
C ALA A 735 -37.93 -22.61 2.66
N GLY A 736 -38.94 -23.42 3.02
CA GLY A 736 -40.32 -23.18 2.64
C GLY A 736 -40.93 -21.91 3.26
N ALA A 737 -40.55 -21.56 4.50
CA ALA A 737 -40.92 -20.28 5.12
C ALA A 737 -40.39 -19.07 4.34
N GLY A 738 -39.16 -19.16 3.80
CA GLY A 738 -38.62 -18.14 2.90
C GLY A 738 -39.45 -17.96 1.63
N LEU A 739 -39.89 -19.08 1.03
CA LEU A 739 -40.73 -19.04 -0.17
C LEU A 739 -42.13 -18.47 0.11
N GLU A 740 -42.72 -18.77 1.26
CA GLU A 740 -43.99 -18.15 1.68
C GLU A 740 -43.85 -16.64 1.89
N ALA A 741 -42.70 -16.16 2.40
CA ALA A 741 -42.44 -14.73 2.51
C ALA A 741 -42.31 -14.05 1.15
N VAL A 742 -41.69 -14.72 0.17
CA VAL A 742 -41.67 -14.27 -1.23
C VAL A 742 -43.10 -14.14 -1.76
N ALA A 743 -43.93 -15.17 -1.60
CA ALA A 743 -45.32 -15.11 -2.02
C ALA A 743 -46.07 -13.95 -1.36
N ALA A 744 -45.93 -13.77 -0.05
CA ALA A 744 -46.60 -12.72 0.71
C ALA A 744 -46.26 -11.31 0.23
N VAL A 745 -44.99 -11.05 -0.07
CA VAL A 745 -44.54 -9.76 -0.60
C VAL A 745 -44.95 -9.56 -2.06
N MET A 746 -44.85 -10.61 -2.87
CA MET A 746 -45.15 -10.53 -4.31
C MET A 746 -46.65 -10.41 -4.59
N GLU A 747 -47.50 -11.01 -3.75
CA GLU A 747 -48.96 -10.89 -3.78
C GLU A 747 -49.48 -9.61 -3.11
N GLY A 748 -48.60 -8.85 -2.43
CA GLY A 748 -48.96 -7.61 -1.74
C GLY A 748 -49.72 -7.81 -0.43
N ARG A 749 -49.63 -9.00 0.19
CA ARG A 749 -50.17 -9.25 1.55
C ARG A 749 -49.39 -8.47 2.61
N VAL A 750 -48.09 -8.30 2.38
CA VAL A 750 -47.18 -7.45 3.15
C VAL A 750 -46.22 -6.75 2.19
N GLU A 751 -45.61 -5.65 2.60
CA GLU A 751 -44.65 -4.91 1.74
C GLU A 751 -43.22 -5.42 1.93
N ARG A 752 -42.89 -5.84 3.15
CA ARG A 752 -41.57 -6.34 3.55
C ARG A 752 -41.74 -7.50 4.52
N ALA A 753 -40.75 -8.39 4.65
CA ALA A 753 -40.82 -9.45 5.64
C ALA A 753 -39.47 -9.80 6.27
N PHE A 754 -39.50 -10.33 7.50
CA PHE A 754 -38.35 -10.97 8.14
C PHE A 754 -38.70 -12.41 8.53
N VAL A 755 -37.86 -13.36 8.13
CA VAL A 755 -38.06 -14.80 8.32
C VAL A 755 -36.95 -15.31 9.23
N ALA A 756 -37.23 -15.53 10.52
CA ALA A 756 -36.26 -16.15 11.41
C ALA A 756 -36.39 -17.67 11.36
N VAL A 757 -35.41 -18.30 10.72
CA VAL A 757 -35.36 -19.74 10.51
C VAL A 757 -34.10 -20.35 11.13
N ARG A 758 -34.09 -21.67 11.27
CA ARG A 758 -32.91 -22.45 11.60
C ARG A 758 -33.11 -23.87 11.04
N PRO A 759 -32.15 -24.48 10.35
CA PRO A 759 -30.76 -24.05 10.11
C PRO A 759 -30.60 -22.89 9.09
N PRO A 760 -29.43 -22.20 9.08
CA PRO A 760 -29.07 -21.21 8.06
C PRO A 760 -28.80 -21.87 6.69
N GLY A 761 -28.53 -21.07 5.65
CA GLY A 761 -28.45 -21.56 4.27
C GLY A 761 -27.34 -21.00 3.37
N HIS A 762 -26.79 -19.81 3.62
CA HIS A 762 -25.97 -19.09 2.62
C HIS A 762 -24.64 -19.77 2.18
N HIS A 763 -24.17 -20.80 2.89
CA HIS A 763 -22.97 -21.58 2.57
C HIS A 763 -23.24 -22.82 1.70
N ALA A 764 -24.49 -23.28 1.59
CA ALA A 764 -24.82 -24.47 0.81
C ALA A 764 -24.69 -24.16 -0.70
N THR A 765 -23.81 -24.89 -1.39
CA THR A 765 -23.62 -24.81 -2.85
C THR A 765 -24.65 -25.69 -3.57
N THR A 766 -24.57 -25.77 -4.90
CA THR A 766 -25.45 -26.66 -5.67
C THR A 766 -25.35 -28.13 -5.24
N ASP A 767 -24.18 -28.61 -4.82
CA ASP A 767 -23.93 -30.04 -4.56
C ASP A 767 -23.38 -30.34 -3.15
N ARG A 768 -23.31 -29.36 -2.25
CA ARG A 768 -22.66 -29.52 -0.95
C ARG A 768 -23.20 -28.58 0.15
N GLY A 769 -23.44 -29.15 1.33
CA GLY A 769 -23.68 -28.43 2.58
C GLY A 769 -22.37 -28.21 3.36
N MET A 770 -22.21 -27.03 3.94
CA MET A 770 -21.08 -26.65 4.80
C MET A 770 -21.47 -25.51 5.75
N GLY A 771 -20.70 -25.29 6.83
CA GLY A 771 -20.91 -24.12 7.71
C GLY A 771 -22.32 -24.05 8.31
N PHE A 772 -22.81 -25.18 8.84
CA PHE A 772 -24.19 -25.38 9.35
C PHE A 772 -25.31 -25.36 8.29
N CYS A 773 -25.01 -25.02 7.04
CA CYS A 773 -26.02 -24.86 6.00
C CYS A 773 -26.32 -26.18 5.27
N ILE A 774 -27.60 -26.59 5.28
CA ILE A 774 -28.08 -27.79 4.57
C ILE A 774 -28.64 -27.41 3.19
N TYR A 775 -29.57 -26.47 3.12
CA TYR A 775 -30.13 -25.94 1.87
C TYR A 775 -29.92 -24.44 1.80
N ASN A 776 -29.73 -23.91 0.58
CA ASN A 776 -29.50 -22.49 0.37
C ASN A 776 -30.84 -21.73 0.34
N ASN A 777 -31.33 -21.36 1.52
CA ASN A 777 -32.63 -20.72 1.71
C ASN A 777 -32.79 -19.45 0.84
N ILE A 778 -31.79 -18.55 0.86
CA ILE A 778 -31.85 -17.27 0.13
C ILE A 778 -31.84 -17.48 -1.40
N ALA A 779 -31.08 -18.46 -1.91
CA ALA A 779 -31.05 -18.77 -3.33
C ALA A 779 -32.38 -19.37 -3.80
N LEU A 780 -32.98 -20.26 -2.99
CA LEU A 780 -34.30 -20.83 -3.27
C LEU A 780 -35.39 -19.76 -3.31
N MET A 781 -35.31 -18.75 -2.43
CA MET A 781 -36.20 -17.58 -2.46
C MET A 781 -36.07 -16.81 -3.78
N ALA A 782 -34.84 -16.54 -4.24
CA ALA A 782 -34.60 -15.85 -5.51
C ALA A 782 -35.17 -16.62 -6.71
N ARG A 783 -34.93 -17.94 -6.77
CA ARG A 783 -35.48 -18.81 -7.83
C ARG A 783 -37.00 -18.91 -7.78
N HIS A 784 -37.59 -18.99 -6.59
CA HIS A 784 -39.05 -19.00 -6.44
C HIS A 784 -39.68 -17.68 -6.91
N ALA A 785 -39.06 -16.54 -6.60
CA ALA A 785 -39.52 -15.23 -7.11
C ALA A 785 -39.46 -15.16 -8.65
N GLN A 786 -38.41 -15.73 -9.25
CA GLN A 786 -38.23 -15.78 -10.70
C GLN A 786 -39.26 -16.68 -11.38
N GLU A 787 -39.43 -17.91 -10.89
CA GLU A 787 -40.28 -18.93 -11.54
C GLU A 787 -41.78 -18.69 -11.33
N GLU A 788 -42.22 -18.35 -10.11
CA GLU A 788 -43.65 -18.21 -9.81
C GLU A 788 -44.19 -16.80 -10.09
N PHE A 789 -43.34 -15.77 -9.95
CA PHE A 789 -43.77 -14.37 -10.02
C PHE A 789 -43.09 -13.55 -11.13
N GLY A 790 -42.23 -14.16 -11.96
CA GLY A 790 -41.61 -13.49 -13.11
C GLY A 790 -40.67 -12.35 -12.72
N VAL A 791 -40.00 -12.43 -11.56
CA VAL A 791 -39.07 -11.40 -11.10
C VAL A 791 -37.76 -11.48 -11.87
N ASN A 792 -37.62 -10.70 -12.93
CA ASN A 792 -36.47 -10.80 -13.84
C ASN A 792 -35.10 -10.52 -13.20
N ARG A 793 -35.03 -9.71 -12.13
CA ARG A 793 -33.77 -9.31 -11.49
C ARG A 793 -33.90 -9.24 -9.98
N VAL A 794 -33.08 -10.00 -9.27
CA VAL A 794 -33.07 -10.08 -7.80
C VAL A 794 -31.73 -9.59 -7.27
N LEU A 795 -31.75 -8.70 -6.29
CA LEU A 795 -30.56 -8.36 -5.51
C LEU A 795 -30.55 -9.21 -4.24
N ILE A 796 -29.44 -9.87 -3.95
CA ILE A 796 -29.17 -10.51 -2.66
C ILE A 796 -28.06 -9.71 -1.96
N VAL A 797 -28.35 -9.24 -0.74
CA VAL A 797 -27.40 -8.54 0.13
C VAL A 797 -27.07 -9.44 1.30
N ASP A 798 -25.80 -9.76 1.46
CA ASP A 798 -25.26 -10.59 2.52
C ASP A 798 -24.33 -9.76 3.39
N TRP A 799 -24.62 -9.69 4.69
CA TRP A 799 -23.79 -9.00 5.68
C TRP A 799 -23.40 -9.93 6.85
N ASP A 800 -23.56 -11.24 6.66
CA ASP A 800 -23.02 -12.23 7.57
C ASP A 800 -21.49 -12.09 7.70
N VAL A 801 -20.95 -12.41 8.87
CA VAL A 801 -19.50 -12.26 9.08
C VAL A 801 -18.71 -13.22 8.20
N HIS A 802 -19.29 -14.38 7.86
CA HIS A 802 -18.72 -15.35 6.94
C HIS A 802 -19.22 -15.08 5.53
N HIS A 803 -18.33 -15.27 4.54
CA HIS A 803 -18.72 -15.11 3.15
C HIS A 803 -19.78 -16.15 2.75
N GLY A 804 -20.93 -15.71 2.22
CA GLY A 804 -21.99 -16.54 1.65
C GLY A 804 -21.59 -17.25 0.34
N ASN A 805 -20.52 -18.03 0.38
CA ASN A 805 -19.90 -18.70 -0.76
C ASN A 805 -20.84 -19.65 -1.51
N GLY A 806 -21.81 -20.26 -0.81
CA GLY A 806 -22.80 -21.13 -1.45
C GLY A 806 -23.76 -20.34 -2.34
N THR A 807 -24.19 -19.18 -1.87
CA THR A 807 -25.02 -18.25 -2.65
C THR A 807 -24.24 -17.70 -3.84
N GLN A 808 -22.99 -17.31 -3.63
CA GLN A 808 -22.09 -16.91 -4.71
C GLN A 808 -21.95 -18.03 -5.75
N ASP A 809 -21.66 -19.26 -5.35
CA ASP A 809 -21.47 -20.41 -6.25
C ASP A 809 -22.69 -20.63 -7.16
N ILE A 810 -23.90 -20.64 -6.60
CA ILE A 810 -25.15 -20.87 -7.33
C ILE A 810 -25.39 -19.80 -8.41
N PHE A 811 -25.03 -18.54 -8.14
CA PHE A 811 -25.31 -17.40 -9.03
C PHE A 811 -24.09 -16.82 -9.73
N PHE A 812 -22.90 -17.40 -9.57
CA PHE A 812 -21.65 -16.79 -10.04
C PHE A 812 -21.65 -16.49 -11.54
N ALA A 813 -22.36 -17.31 -12.32
CA ALA A 813 -22.50 -17.13 -13.76
C ALA A 813 -23.86 -16.58 -14.23
N ASP A 814 -24.72 -16.17 -13.29
CA ASP A 814 -26.10 -15.77 -13.55
C ASP A 814 -26.26 -14.24 -13.57
N GLU A 815 -26.68 -13.70 -14.72
CA GLU A 815 -26.91 -12.26 -14.90
C GLU A 815 -28.22 -11.74 -14.28
N SER A 816 -29.13 -12.64 -13.90
CA SER A 816 -30.45 -12.32 -13.35
C SER A 816 -30.44 -12.10 -11.84
N VAL A 817 -29.34 -12.45 -11.17
CA VAL A 817 -29.17 -12.25 -9.73
C VAL A 817 -27.88 -11.47 -9.48
N PHE A 818 -27.99 -10.39 -8.71
CA PHE A 818 -26.83 -9.67 -8.22
C PHE A 818 -26.55 -10.09 -6.78
N PHE A 819 -25.39 -10.67 -6.53
CA PHE A 819 -24.95 -11.05 -5.19
C PHE A 819 -23.95 -10.02 -4.66
N PHE A 820 -24.25 -9.45 -3.49
CA PHE A 820 -23.34 -8.61 -2.74
C PHE A 820 -23.08 -9.24 -1.38
N SER A 821 -21.82 -9.45 -1.01
CA SER A 821 -21.45 -9.94 0.32
C SER A 821 -20.41 -9.05 0.98
N ALA A 822 -20.71 -8.57 2.18
CA ALA A 822 -19.79 -7.82 3.04
C ALA A 822 -19.47 -8.65 4.28
N HIS A 823 -18.30 -9.30 4.26
CA HIS A 823 -17.90 -10.31 5.24
C HIS A 823 -16.47 -10.06 5.71
N GLN A 824 -16.04 -10.71 6.80
CA GLN A 824 -14.67 -10.61 7.29
C GLN A 824 -13.70 -11.39 6.39
N SER A 825 -12.63 -10.72 5.98
CA SER A 825 -11.59 -11.30 5.14
C SER A 825 -10.68 -12.25 5.94
N GLY A 826 -10.38 -13.40 5.37
CA GLY A 826 -9.40 -14.35 5.92
C GLY A 826 -9.93 -15.27 7.02
N ILE A 827 -11.23 -15.33 7.22
CA ILE A 827 -11.90 -16.34 8.06
C ILE A 827 -12.68 -17.32 7.18
N PHE A 828 -13.29 -18.34 7.80
CA PHE A 828 -14.11 -19.33 7.09
C PHE A 828 -15.09 -18.64 6.13
N PRO A 829 -15.30 -19.13 4.90
CA PRO A 829 -14.74 -20.33 4.28
C PRO A 829 -13.45 -20.06 3.45
N PHE A 830 -12.73 -18.96 3.74
CA PHE A 830 -11.51 -18.54 3.02
C PHE A 830 -11.73 -18.24 1.52
N SER A 831 -12.91 -17.71 1.18
CA SER A 831 -13.28 -17.20 -0.15
C SER A 831 -13.88 -15.79 -0.03
N GLY A 832 -14.34 -15.21 -1.14
CA GLY A 832 -14.96 -13.88 -1.12
C GLY A 832 -13.96 -12.76 -1.44
N ALA A 833 -12.96 -13.05 -2.27
CA ALA A 833 -12.02 -12.03 -2.71
C ALA A 833 -12.75 -10.96 -3.54
N ALA A 834 -12.32 -9.70 -3.45
CA ALA A 834 -12.96 -8.59 -4.16
C ALA A 834 -12.88 -8.73 -5.69
N GLU A 835 -11.92 -9.51 -6.18
CA GLU A 835 -11.70 -9.81 -7.59
C GLU A 835 -12.69 -10.85 -8.16
N GLU A 836 -13.42 -11.56 -7.30
CA GLU A 836 -14.45 -12.54 -7.69
C GLU A 836 -15.73 -11.80 -8.10
N THR A 837 -15.79 -11.34 -9.37
CA THR A 837 -16.87 -10.47 -9.86
C THR A 837 -17.93 -11.17 -10.72
N GLY A 838 -17.92 -12.51 -10.75
CA GLY A 838 -18.80 -13.35 -11.55
C GLY A 838 -18.11 -13.95 -12.77
N ALA A 839 -18.84 -14.74 -13.54
CA ALA A 839 -18.33 -15.42 -14.73
C ALA A 839 -19.37 -15.42 -15.87
N GLY A 840 -18.91 -15.52 -17.12
CA GLY A 840 -19.81 -15.64 -18.27
C GLY A 840 -20.85 -14.51 -18.32
N PRO A 841 -22.16 -14.81 -18.48
CA PRO A 841 -23.22 -13.80 -18.44
C PRO A 841 -23.29 -13.03 -17.12
N GLY A 842 -23.04 -13.68 -15.98
CA GLY A 842 -23.01 -13.07 -14.64
C GLY A 842 -21.76 -12.20 -14.37
N MET A 843 -20.92 -11.91 -15.36
CA MET A 843 -19.77 -11.02 -15.16
C MET A 843 -20.25 -9.62 -14.73
N GLY A 844 -19.85 -9.20 -13.53
CA GLY A 844 -20.24 -7.94 -12.93
C GLY A 844 -21.53 -8.01 -12.10
N THR A 845 -22.12 -9.19 -11.88
CA THR A 845 -23.26 -9.40 -10.96
C THR A 845 -22.86 -10.01 -9.62
N ASN A 846 -21.56 -10.21 -9.37
CA ASN A 846 -21.04 -10.57 -8.05
C ASN A 846 -20.18 -9.42 -7.50
N MET A 847 -20.37 -9.06 -6.23
CA MET A 847 -19.60 -8.01 -5.56
C MET A 847 -19.27 -8.42 -4.12
N ASN A 848 -18.00 -8.76 -3.91
CA ASN A 848 -17.49 -9.06 -2.58
C ASN A 848 -16.80 -7.84 -1.97
N LEU A 849 -17.15 -7.56 -0.72
CA LEU A 849 -16.52 -6.56 0.12
C LEU A 849 -15.79 -7.26 1.28
N PRO A 850 -14.58 -7.79 1.07
CA PRO A 850 -13.79 -8.39 2.14
C PRO A 850 -13.33 -7.32 3.14
N LEU A 851 -13.84 -7.40 4.36
CA LEU A 851 -13.58 -6.45 5.44
C LEU A 851 -12.43 -6.95 6.35
N PRO A 852 -11.43 -6.11 6.69
CA PRO A 852 -10.44 -6.50 7.68
C PRO A 852 -11.06 -6.76 9.06
N LEU A 853 -10.41 -7.62 9.84
CA LEU A 853 -10.71 -7.81 11.27
C LEU A 853 -10.84 -6.46 12.00
N GLY A 854 -11.85 -6.33 12.85
CA GLY A 854 -12.14 -5.11 13.61
C GLY A 854 -12.85 -4.02 12.80
N SER A 855 -13.32 -4.29 11.58
CA SER A 855 -14.09 -3.32 10.80
C SER A 855 -15.45 -3.06 11.46
N GLY A 856 -15.82 -1.78 11.56
CA GLY A 856 -17.16 -1.34 11.99
C GLY A 856 -18.03 -0.89 10.82
N ILE A 857 -19.18 -0.28 11.14
CA ILE A 857 -20.20 0.12 10.14
C ILE A 857 -19.67 1.00 9.00
N GLU A 858 -18.70 1.89 9.23
CA GLU A 858 -18.25 2.87 8.23
C GLU A 858 -17.88 2.20 6.89
N ARG A 859 -17.21 1.04 6.93
CA ARG A 859 -16.79 0.32 5.72
C ARG A 859 -17.94 -0.45 5.08
N MET A 860 -18.79 -1.08 5.87
CA MET A 860 -19.92 -1.86 5.35
C MET A 860 -20.98 -0.94 4.74
N LEU A 861 -21.29 0.17 5.41
CA LEU A 861 -22.21 1.19 4.91
C LEU A 861 -21.65 1.88 3.67
N SER A 862 -20.37 2.25 3.65
CA SER A 862 -19.71 2.77 2.43
C SER A 862 -19.75 1.75 1.29
N GLY A 863 -19.59 0.45 1.57
CA GLY A 863 -19.81 -0.60 0.57
C GLY A 863 -21.21 -0.58 -0.03
N ILE A 864 -22.24 -0.44 0.81
CA ILE A 864 -23.64 -0.38 0.35
C ILE A 864 -23.92 0.94 -0.40
N GLU A 865 -23.50 2.08 0.14
CA GLU A 865 -23.85 3.40 -0.39
C GLU A 865 -23.00 3.80 -1.60
N ASP A 866 -21.70 3.50 -1.56
CA ASP A 866 -20.74 3.95 -2.56
C ASP A 866 -20.45 2.93 -3.66
N GLN A 867 -20.73 1.63 -3.44
CA GLN A 867 -20.50 0.56 -4.43
C GLN A 867 -21.80 -0.12 -4.86
N LEU A 868 -22.55 -0.70 -3.91
CA LEU A 868 -23.77 -1.46 -4.21
C LEU A 868 -24.87 -0.57 -4.80
N ALA A 869 -25.19 0.56 -4.17
CA ALA A 869 -26.26 1.45 -4.64
C ALA A 869 -26.02 1.97 -6.07
N PRO A 870 -24.79 2.38 -6.47
CA PRO A 870 -24.46 2.66 -7.86
C PRO A 870 -24.60 1.45 -8.79
N ALA A 871 -24.18 0.25 -8.38
CA ALA A 871 -24.38 -0.96 -9.17
C ALA A 871 -25.87 -1.22 -9.44
N MET A 872 -26.73 -0.93 -8.46
CA MET A 872 -28.18 -1.06 -8.58
C MET A 872 -28.83 -0.04 -9.52
N GLU A 873 -28.16 1.07 -9.88
CA GLU A 873 -28.68 1.97 -10.93
C GLU A 873 -28.64 1.31 -12.32
N LYS A 874 -27.67 0.43 -12.53
CA LYS A 874 -27.52 -0.38 -13.75
C LYS A 874 -28.37 -1.65 -13.66
N PHE A 875 -28.23 -2.38 -12.56
CA PHE A 875 -28.90 -3.66 -12.37
C PHE A 875 -30.41 -3.52 -12.13
N ARG A 876 -30.88 -2.49 -11.42
CA ARG A 876 -32.31 -2.18 -11.19
C ARG A 876 -33.11 -3.41 -10.73
N PRO A 877 -32.86 -3.90 -9.50
CA PRO A 877 -33.52 -5.10 -8.98
C PRO A 877 -35.03 -4.87 -8.83
N ALA A 878 -35.81 -5.91 -9.09
CA ALA A 878 -37.25 -5.89 -8.87
C ALA A 878 -37.63 -6.44 -7.48
N LEU A 879 -36.74 -7.17 -6.82
CA LEU A 879 -36.85 -7.67 -5.45
C LEU A 879 -35.48 -7.59 -4.77
N VAL A 880 -35.46 -7.23 -3.49
CA VAL A 880 -34.25 -7.25 -2.67
C VAL A 880 -34.41 -8.30 -1.56
N LEU A 881 -33.45 -9.21 -1.49
CA LEU A 881 -33.34 -10.25 -0.48
C LEU A 881 -32.12 -9.98 0.39
N VAL A 882 -32.22 -10.29 1.68
CA VAL A 882 -31.13 -10.08 2.65
C VAL A 882 -30.80 -11.38 3.37
N SER A 883 -29.56 -11.85 3.22
CA SER A 883 -28.95 -12.86 4.08
C SER A 883 -28.52 -12.17 5.37
N ALA A 884 -29.37 -12.25 6.40
CA ALA A 884 -29.19 -11.50 7.63
C ALA A 884 -28.44 -12.32 8.69
N GLY A 885 -27.11 -12.29 8.59
CA GLY A 885 -26.21 -12.73 9.66
C GLY A 885 -25.98 -11.65 10.70
N PHE A 886 -26.18 -11.99 11.98
CA PHE A 886 -25.96 -11.08 13.11
C PHE A 886 -24.66 -11.40 13.87
N ASP A 887 -23.84 -12.30 13.35
CA ASP A 887 -22.49 -12.63 13.83
C ASP A 887 -21.42 -11.61 13.43
N ALA A 888 -21.76 -10.64 12.57
CA ALA A 888 -20.94 -9.44 12.36
C ALA A 888 -20.97 -8.47 13.56
N ARG A 889 -21.79 -8.77 14.57
CA ARG A 889 -21.98 -7.95 15.77
C ARG A 889 -20.78 -8.04 16.71
N LEU A 890 -20.42 -6.91 17.32
CA LEU A 890 -19.42 -6.85 18.38
C LEU A 890 -19.73 -7.84 19.50
N GLY A 891 -18.81 -8.77 19.73
CA GLY A 891 -18.88 -9.76 20.80
C GLY A 891 -19.46 -11.12 20.41
N ASP A 892 -19.81 -11.32 19.13
CA ASP A 892 -20.13 -12.66 18.64
C ASP A 892 -18.88 -13.57 18.66
N PRO A 893 -19.00 -14.87 18.99
CA PRO A 893 -17.83 -15.74 19.12
C PRO A 893 -17.18 -16.17 17.79
N LEU A 894 -17.84 -16.00 16.63
CA LEU A 894 -17.35 -16.53 15.35
C LEU A 894 -16.79 -15.48 14.38
N GLY A 895 -16.68 -14.22 14.80
CA GLY A 895 -16.10 -13.16 13.97
C GLY A 895 -15.65 -11.96 14.78
N ASP A 896 -14.90 -11.06 14.15
CA ASP A 896 -14.28 -9.90 14.82
C ASP A 896 -14.74 -8.56 14.21
N LEU A 897 -15.84 -8.58 13.46
CA LEU A 897 -16.49 -7.35 13.05
C LEU A 897 -17.13 -6.67 14.26
N CYS A 898 -17.17 -5.34 14.21
CA CYS A 898 -17.48 -4.50 15.36
C CYS A 898 -18.83 -3.78 15.19
N LEU A 899 -19.84 -4.42 14.58
CA LEU A 899 -21.15 -3.80 14.39
C LEU A 899 -21.95 -3.76 15.71
N THR A 900 -22.68 -2.68 15.91
CA THR A 900 -23.62 -2.49 17.02
C THR A 900 -25.06 -2.82 16.60
N ASP A 901 -25.97 -2.92 17.57
CA ASP A 901 -27.38 -3.20 17.31
C ASP A 901 -28.02 -2.15 16.36
N GLU A 902 -27.63 -0.87 16.49
CA GLU A 902 -28.11 0.23 15.65
C GLU A 902 -27.47 0.21 14.25
N ASP A 903 -26.30 -0.40 14.12
CA ASP A 903 -25.64 -0.52 12.82
C ASP A 903 -26.45 -1.43 11.89
N PHE A 904 -27.01 -2.53 12.40
CA PHE A 904 -27.93 -3.36 11.62
C PHE A 904 -29.20 -2.61 11.21
N ALA A 905 -29.75 -1.74 12.06
CA ALA A 905 -30.86 -0.86 11.66
C ALA A 905 -30.45 0.10 10.53
N THR A 906 -29.22 0.62 10.58
CA THR A 906 -28.68 1.51 9.55
C THR A 906 -28.44 0.80 8.22
N LEU A 907 -27.87 -0.41 8.24
CA LEU A 907 -27.73 -1.25 7.04
C LEU A 907 -29.10 -1.60 6.43
N THR A 908 -30.08 -1.90 7.28
CA THR A 908 -31.47 -2.15 6.86
C THR A 908 -32.04 -0.96 6.11
N ARG A 909 -31.92 0.26 6.66
CA ARG A 909 -32.40 1.49 6.01
C ARG A 909 -31.69 1.74 4.68
N ALA A 910 -30.39 1.47 4.58
CA ALA A 910 -29.64 1.61 3.34
C ALA A 910 -30.16 0.64 2.25
N VAL A 911 -30.39 -0.62 2.60
CA VAL A 911 -30.97 -1.62 1.69
C VAL A 911 -32.42 -1.30 1.33
N VAL A 912 -33.23 -0.85 2.28
CA VAL A 912 -34.60 -0.37 2.04
C VAL A 912 -34.60 0.80 1.05
N THR A 913 -33.65 1.73 1.17
CA THR A 913 -33.52 2.86 0.23
C THR A 913 -33.28 2.38 -1.20
N ILE A 914 -32.46 1.34 -1.39
CA ILE A 914 -32.26 0.70 -2.71
C ILE A 914 -33.58 0.08 -3.20
N ALA A 915 -34.29 -0.64 -2.33
CA ALA A 915 -35.53 -1.31 -2.66
C ALA A 915 -36.67 -0.32 -3.00
N GLU A 916 -36.80 0.79 -2.27
CA GLU A 916 -37.77 1.84 -2.58
C GLU A 916 -37.52 2.46 -3.95
N ARG A 917 -36.25 2.61 -4.32
CA ARG A 917 -35.86 3.19 -5.61
C ARG A 917 -36.13 2.25 -6.80
N TRP A 918 -35.90 0.94 -6.64
CA TRP A 918 -35.90 0.01 -7.79
C TRP A 918 -36.91 -1.14 -7.67
N ALA A 919 -37.18 -1.61 -6.46
CA ALA A 919 -37.96 -2.81 -6.16
C ALA A 919 -39.37 -2.52 -5.59
N LYS A 920 -39.85 -1.27 -5.69
CA LYS A 920 -41.14 -0.82 -5.10
C LYS A 920 -41.20 -1.03 -3.58
N GLY A 921 -40.06 -0.88 -2.89
CA GLY A 921 -39.96 -1.04 -1.44
C GLY A 921 -39.95 -2.49 -0.95
N ARG A 922 -39.97 -3.48 -1.85
CA ARG A 922 -40.02 -4.91 -1.52
C ARG A 922 -38.67 -5.40 -1.01
N VAL A 923 -38.63 -5.77 0.27
CA VAL A 923 -37.46 -6.33 0.97
C VAL A 923 -37.87 -7.56 1.76
N ILE A 924 -37.14 -8.65 1.61
CA ILE A 924 -37.32 -9.85 2.44
C ILE A 924 -35.97 -10.22 3.05
N SER A 925 -35.94 -10.37 4.36
CA SER A 925 -34.76 -10.80 5.09
C SER A 925 -34.97 -12.19 5.67
N ILE A 926 -33.93 -13.02 5.67
CA ILE A 926 -33.93 -14.35 6.28
C ILE A 926 -32.72 -14.49 7.21
N LEU A 927 -32.91 -15.14 8.35
CA LEU A 927 -31.86 -15.31 9.35
C LEU A 927 -30.76 -16.26 8.85
N GLU A 928 -29.51 -15.84 9.03
CA GLU A 928 -28.29 -16.65 8.82
C GLU A 928 -27.50 -16.77 10.16
N GLY A 929 -26.30 -16.21 10.25
CA GLY A 929 -25.42 -16.23 11.43
C GLY A 929 -25.87 -15.42 12.65
N GLY A 930 -25.16 -15.58 13.77
CA GLY A 930 -25.39 -14.89 15.05
C GLY A 930 -25.42 -15.85 16.25
N TYR A 931 -24.27 -16.08 16.88
CA TYR A 931 -24.03 -17.19 17.80
C TYR A 931 -23.98 -16.78 19.28
N ASP A 932 -23.99 -15.47 19.57
CA ASP A 932 -24.30 -14.94 20.91
C ASP A 932 -25.81 -14.75 21.10
N PRO A 933 -26.51 -15.52 21.97
CA PRO A 933 -27.98 -15.49 22.06
C PRO A 933 -28.58 -14.11 22.35
N ASP A 934 -27.98 -13.36 23.28
CA ASP A 934 -28.46 -12.02 23.65
C ASP A 934 -28.17 -10.98 22.57
N GLY A 935 -26.98 -11.04 21.97
CA GLY A 935 -26.56 -10.17 20.88
C GLY A 935 -27.41 -10.38 19.62
N LEU A 936 -27.62 -11.64 19.23
CA LEU A 936 -28.50 -12.06 18.13
C LEU A 936 -29.91 -11.46 18.31
N ALA A 937 -30.53 -11.66 19.47
CA ALA A 937 -31.87 -11.15 19.75
C ALA A 937 -31.97 -9.63 19.65
N LYS A 938 -30.98 -8.89 20.18
CA LYS A 938 -30.96 -7.42 20.13
C LYS A 938 -30.79 -6.89 18.70
N ALA A 939 -29.83 -7.42 17.96
CA ALA A 939 -29.55 -6.97 16.60
C ALA A 939 -30.71 -7.30 15.64
N ALA A 940 -31.31 -8.48 15.77
CA ALA A 940 -32.46 -8.87 14.97
C ALA A 940 -33.70 -8.03 15.28
N VAL A 941 -33.93 -7.64 16.54
CA VAL A 941 -35.01 -6.71 16.93
C VAL A 941 -34.79 -5.32 16.31
N SER A 942 -33.55 -4.82 16.30
CA SER A 942 -33.22 -3.55 15.64
C SER A 942 -33.46 -3.61 14.13
N HIS A 943 -33.07 -4.71 13.48
CA HIS A 943 -33.35 -4.97 12.06
C HIS A 943 -34.86 -5.00 11.77
N LEU A 944 -35.64 -5.74 12.57
CA LEU A 944 -37.11 -5.83 12.40
C LEU A 944 -37.81 -4.47 12.53
N ARG A 945 -37.36 -3.63 13.49
CA ARG A 945 -37.89 -2.27 13.64
C ARG A 945 -37.61 -1.41 12.41
N ALA A 946 -36.36 -1.43 11.93
CA ALA A 946 -35.95 -0.66 10.76
C ALA A 946 -36.69 -1.08 9.48
N LEU A 947 -37.09 -2.35 9.35
CA LEU A 947 -37.92 -2.80 8.22
C LEU A 947 -39.31 -2.13 8.17
N GLN A 948 -39.88 -1.73 9.31
CA GLN A 948 -41.19 -1.04 9.37
C GLN A 948 -41.07 0.48 9.10
N GLU A 949 -39.87 1.06 9.19
CA GLU A 949 -39.65 2.48 8.95
C GLU A 949 -39.87 2.82 7.46
N GLY A 950 -40.63 3.89 7.18
CA GLY A 950 -40.67 4.51 5.85
C GLY A 950 -39.54 5.54 5.76
N VAL A 951 -38.80 5.57 4.64
CA VAL A 951 -37.66 6.49 4.44
C VAL A 951 -38.11 7.91 4.13
#